data_AF-A0A8X7X483-F1
#
_entry.id   AF-A0A8X7X483-F1
#
_cell.length_a   1.000
_cell.length_b   1.000
_cell.length_c   1.000
_cell.angle_alpha   90.00
_cell.angle_beta   90.00
_cell.angle_gamma   90.00
#
_symmetry.space_group_name_H-M   'P 1'
#
loop_
_entity.id
_entity.type
_entity.pdbx_description
1 polymer ?
#
loop_
_entity_poly.entity_id
_entity_poly.type
_entity_poly.pdbx_seq_one_letter_code
_entity_poly.pdbx_strand_id
1 'polypeptide(L)'
;MVTATPKNVLGTPVFVQFNEAILIGTVGSLLSNTIYTVRVEALDSSGNVLAQSEMEQLTAPDVPSIEQAYSKLSNSITVEWTTRTGATGYILRAQSGKSIIETTVGSSPGTLNNLKPASEYTITVMSVNTGGRSQPSKPKKAKTVLSAPNLTSSSPSNDTIVVSWSPVFMAEGCQLSIMRSDGLGSRLKTNASQSHVTFTELEAGITYSIKANAYDADYTLGDDATVSQITRPARPESVQVTLANSRAIGMEVSWSRVEGADNYTAYSTDGLNCTGVDVKCQIGPLQCGNNYSVSVLAYNRAGPSVASLPAYFLTDVTSIVEAVASNLTVSWSVMSFAENYTAFVKRDDGLENSCSTGLNICYFQIQCGFTYFISVFAYNKAGQSPLGNDFNYTTAPCCPENILPVFVSSDTLEITWSAVRGAEIYETKAGHDGHLLQCNDTATVCALTDLQCNARYTVVVTSCSEARGCNSSCLPHYVETAPCSPQIVNISKVNVSTFSISWISDNDAANYTVRIQAEEDTEAEVQTCRSTGRSCQFNDLPCGATFGVSAIAATSAGESLPSYTVPLETDPCCPQNLTVTQVTQSMTNVSWSEGTGAQSYVTVLESSRGKAQCHTLQTHCLLGCITCGTNYTVTLNSISESGLMTHCRYHGYSSRFAITSITSPAAAQLNVKWTAYPGATYYFLDLRVLNSNTIAPVAIMVPGTAITKLVQGLRAGSDYNVTVKATTGINYNVVASAWKLATTGIQTKYNCAGGFVLVTWQPSFGASSYKVSAVQQNGSTFTCTSETTRCLMYGLTCGKTLTVRVTATLNNCESNVNSVAVFETGPCAPSNLSFYRDCYSNAVIFSWNASLYAAYYSAIAVASNGTVVECRTVDTSCFFTNFTCGMGYVLTVSAYNSYCNSNRSASIRVQTAPCEPHNVKIRADCQMDMLVAQWDYAAGALSYTIEATSNNGQQYNCSSFMNSCVIPEVNCGESLNAWIIASDDECNNSKALSEVVETVPCSPSVIKADAGCTADSISVFWADTNGAVTYITTAEGSDGEHSFCTSSHNNCHLTDLPCGQSYNISVIASNSKCNSSRSNTVFAYTVPCGPEHIEADTDCLTGIVTVLWDASEGAHMYSAIAESVNGTQNVCNSTDTNCIMAGLECGQPYMISVRSSSGNCQSMPSKEVLIQQGGAMPPSESQESAHVSWELPHIELGPERWSFFLYSCSMGRGSVGPLQFH
;
A
#
# COMPACT_ATOMS: atom_id res chain seq x y z
N MET A 1 -57.81 -82.69 -54.33
CA MET A 1 -56.39 -83.01 -54.51
C MET A 1 -55.58 -81.73 -54.38
N VAL A 2 -54.37 -81.80 -53.84
CA VAL A 2 -53.43 -80.67 -53.76
C VAL A 2 -52.10 -81.11 -54.38
N THR A 3 -51.58 -80.31 -55.28
CA THR A 3 -50.46 -80.60 -56.18
C THR A 3 -49.42 -79.49 -56.07
N ALA A 4 -48.32 -79.75 -55.39
CA ALA A 4 -47.21 -78.82 -55.22
C ALA A 4 -46.13 -79.12 -56.27
N THR A 5 -46.02 -78.24 -57.27
CA THR A 5 -45.05 -78.34 -58.37
C THR A 5 -43.86 -77.39 -58.12
N PRO A 6 -42.59 -77.85 -58.10
CA PRO A 6 -41.45 -76.95 -57.90
C PRO A 6 -41.19 -76.13 -59.17
N LYS A 7 -41.20 -74.80 -59.06
CA LYS A 7 -41.15 -73.91 -60.23
C LYS A 7 -39.74 -73.68 -60.79
N ASN A 8 -38.74 -73.66 -59.91
CA ASN A 8 -37.36 -73.24 -60.24
C ASN A 8 -36.31 -74.36 -60.12
N VAL A 9 -36.71 -75.60 -59.86
CA VAL A 9 -35.81 -76.74 -59.62
C VAL A 9 -36.41 -78.01 -60.25
N LEU A 10 -35.57 -78.86 -60.86
CA LEU A 10 -35.97 -80.18 -61.35
C LEU A 10 -36.26 -81.12 -60.18
N GLY A 11 -37.49 -81.08 -59.66
CA GLY A 11 -38.01 -81.98 -58.64
C GLY A 11 -39.35 -82.59 -59.06
N THR A 12 -39.65 -83.79 -58.59
CA THR A 12 -40.96 -84.43 -58.81
C THR A 12 -42.06 -83.63 -58.09
N PRO A 13 -43.21 -83.37 -58.74
CA PRO A 13 -44.32 -82.70 -58.07
C PRO A 13 -44.91 -83.59 -56.98
N VAL A 14 -45.13 -83.02 -55.80
CA VAL A 14 -45.70 -83.74 -54.65
C VAL A 14 -47.21 -83.54 -54.64
N PHE A 15 -47.97 -84.61 -54.50
CA PHE A 15 -49.43 -84.53 -54.40
C PHE A 15 -49.97 -85.19 -53.13
N VAL A 16 -51.03 -84.60 -52.57
CA VAL A 16 -51.76 -85.12 -51.41
C VAL A 16 -53.25 -85.03 -51.69
N GLN A 17 -54.01 -86.08 -51.38
CA GLN A 17 -55.46 -86.08 -51.48
C GLN A 17 -56.08 -86.05 -50.08
N PHE A 18 -56.69 -84.92 -49.76
CA PHE A 18 -57.54 -84.76 -48.58
C PHE A 18 -58.98 -85.18 -48.90
N ASN A 19 -59.74 -85.61 -47.88
CA ASN A 19 -61.16 -85.90 -48.00
C ASN A 19 -62.01 -84.66 -47.64
N GLU A 20 -63.33 -84.75 -47.82
CA GLU A 20 -64.29 -83.65 -47.62
C GLU A 20 -64.33 -83.09 -46.18
N ALA A 21 -63.77 -83.80 -45.20
CA ALA A 21 -63.79 -83.39 -43.78
C ALA A 21 -62.56 -82.58 -43.34
N ILE A 22 -61.52 -82.45 -44.18
CA ILE A 22 -60.26 -81.81 -43.80
C ILE A 22 -60.25 -80.36 -44.29
N LEU A 23 -60.53 -79.42 -43.36
CA LEU A 23 -60.52 -77.98 -43.64
C LEU A 23 -59.09 -77.39 -43.71
N ILE A 24 -58.11 -78.03 -43.05
CA ILE A 24 -56.70 -77.63 -43.04
C ILE A 24 -55.86 -78.90 -43.16
N GLY A 25 -55.00 -78.97 -44.18
CA GLY A 25 -54.09 -80.09 -44.43
C GLY A 25 -52.67 -79.61 -44.74
N THR A 26 -51.68 -80.48 -44.49
CA THR A 26 -50.25 -80.19 -44.69
C THR A 26 -49.68 -81.01 -45.85
N VAL A 27 -48.93 -80.36 -46.75
CA VAL A 27 -48.15 -81.04 -47.79
C VAL A 27 -46.71 -81.25 -47.29
N GLY A 28 -46.33 -82.50 -47.09
CA GLY A 28 -44.99 -82.88 -46.62
C GLY A 28 -43.97 -83.03 -47.75
N SER A 29 -42.72 -83.35 -47.39
CA SER A 29 -41.64 -83.72 -48.32
C SER A 29 -41.29 -82.69 -49.41
N LEU A 30 -41.60 -81.41 -49.18
CA LEU A 30 -41.19 -80.30 -50.06
C LEU A 30 -39.72 -79.95 -49.84
N LEU A 31 -39.04 -79.54 -50.92
CA LEU A 31 -37.68 -79.00 -50.86
C LEU A 31 -37.68 -77.64 -50.14
N SER A 32 -36.63 -77.36 -49.37
CA SER A 32 -36.42 -76.09 -48.68
C SER A 32 -36.03 -74.97 -49.67
N ASN A 33 -36.28 -73.71 -49.27
CA ASN A 33 -36.03 -72.50 -50.06
C ASN A 33 -36.45 -72.60 -51.55
N THR A 34 -37.59 -73.24 -51.82
CA THR A 34 -38.06 -73.53 -53.18
C THR A 34 -39.44 -72.90 -53.36
N ILE A 35 -39.63 -72.19 -54.48
CA ILE A 35 -40.96 -71.70 -54.87
C ILE A 35 -41.73 -72.88 -55.47
N TYR A 36 -42.82 -73.23 -54.82
CA TYR A 36 -43.78 -74.21 -55.31
C TYR A 36 -45.03 -73.49 -55.83
N THR A 37 -45.45 -73.83 -57.05
CA THR A 37 -46.82 -73.54 -57.50
C THR A 37 -47.71 -74.63 -56.92
N VAL A 38 -48.49 -74.25 -55.92
CA VAL A 38 -49.43 -75.11 -55.20
C VAL A 38 -50.80 -74.97 -55.85
N ARG A 39 -51.19 -76.02 -56.57
CA ARG A 39 -52.52 -76.16 -57.16
C ARG A 39 -53.44 -76.92 -56.20
N VAL A 40 -54.69 -76.49 -56.11
CA VAL A 40 -55.76 -77.14 -55.35
C VAL A 40 -56.89 -77.44 -56.31
N GLU A 41 -57.18 -78.73 -56.51
CA GLU A 41 -58.21 -79.24 -57.43
C GLU A 41 -59.32 -79.93 -56.63
N ALA A 42 -60.54 -79.39 -56.69
CA ALA A 42 -61.73 -80.12 -56.26
C ALA A 42 -62.02 -81.20 -57.30
N LEU A 43 -62.10 -82.47 -56.88
CA LEU A 43 -62.37 -83.61 -57.76
C LEU A 43 -63.76 -84.17 -57.49
N ASP A 44 -64.44 -84.66 -58.53
CA ASP A 44 -65.62 -85.51 -58.35
C ASP A 44 -65.24 -86.96 -57.96
N SER A 45 -66.24 -87.80 -57.70
CA SER A 45 -66.06 -89.21 -57.36
C SER A 45 -65.50 -90.09 -58.50
N SER A 46 -65.40 -89.54 -59.71
CA SER A 46 -64.76 -90.18 -60.87
C SER A 46 -63.34 -89.65 -61.14
N GLY A 47 -62.87 -88.67 -60.37
CA GLY A 47 -61.55 -88.04 -60.51
C GLY A 47 -61.50 -86.83 -61.45
N ASN A 48 -62.64 -86.34 -61.96
CA ASN A 48 -62.67 -85.15 -62.82
C ASN A 48 -62.51 -83.87 -62.00
N VAL A 49 -61.76 -82.89 -62.51
CA VAL A 49 -61.59 -81.58 -61.86
C VAL A 49 -62.89 -80.75 -62.00
N LEU A 50 -63.56 -80.52 -60.87
CA LEU A 50 -64.76 -79.67 -60.75
C LEU A 50 -64.41 -78.18 -60.66
N ALA A 51 -63.32 -77.87 -59.96
CA ALA A 51 -62.78 -76.51 -59.81
C ALA A 51 -61.29 -76.58 -59.46
N GLN A 52 -60.52 -75.57 -59.84
CA GLN A 52 -59.10 -75.45 -59.49
C GLN A 52 -58.74 -74.03 -59.05
N SER A 53 -57.72 -73.93 -58.18
CA SER A 53 -57.09 -72.67 -57.78
C SER A 53 -55.58 -72.89 -57.63
N GLU A 54 -54.78 -71.85 -57.86
CA GLU A 54 -53.31 -71.91 -57.83
C GLU A 54 -52.71 -70.72 -57.09
N MET A 55 -51.67 -70.97 -56.32
CA MET A 55 -50.85 -69.93 -55.70
C MET A 55 -49.37 -70.33 -55.72
N GLU A 56 -48.47 -69.34 -55.74
CA GLU A 56 -47.04 -69.59 -55.53
C GLU A 56 -46.67 -69.35 -54.07
N GLN A 57 -46.04 -70.33 -53.45
CA GLN A 57 -45.58 -70.27 -52.07
C GLN A 57 -44.10 -70.66 -51.99
N LEU A 58 -43.30 -69.80 -51.34
CA LEU A 58 -41.92 -70.12 -50.99
C LEU A 58 -41.90 -70.99 -49.73
N THR A 59 -41.11 -72.06 -49.74
CA THR A 59 -40.82 -72.85 -48.52
C THR A 59 -39.75 -72.18 -47.66
N ALA A 60 -39.81 -72.43 -46.35
CA ALA A 60 -38.78 -72.00 -45.41
C ALA A 60 -37.37 -72.53 -45.79
N PRO A 61 -36.27 -71.89 -45.35
CA PRO A 61 -34.93 -72.34 -45.70
C PRO A 61 -34.56 -73.64 -44.97
N ASP A 62 -33.45 -74.25 -45.38
CA ASP A 62 -32.98 -75.48 -44.74
C ASP A 62 -32.63 -75.26 -43.26
N VAL A 63 -32.68 -76.35 -42.48
CA VAL A 63 -32.35 -76.32 -41.05
C VAL A 63 -30.86 -76.06 -40.87
N PRO A 64 -30.44 -75.01 -40.13
CA PRO A 64 -29.03 -74.75 -39.85
C PRO A 64 -28.48 -75.75 -38.83
N SER A 65 -27.18 -76.04 -38.92
CA SER A 65 -26.44 -76.83 -37.94
C SER A 65 -25.54 -75.92 -37.10
N ILE A 66 -25.65 -76.01 -35.77
CA ILE A 66 -24.78 -75.31 -34.81
C ILE A 66 -23.39 -75.95 -34.85
N GLU A 67 -22.37 -75.13 -35.04
CA GLU A 67 -20.97 -75.52 -34.99
C GLU A 67 -20.45 -75.32 -33.56
N GLN A 68 -20.54 -74.09 -33.05
CA GLN A 68 -20.12 -73.71 -31.69
C GLN A 68 -21.21 -72.93 -30.94
N ALA A 69 -21.19 -73.02 -29.61
CA ALA A 69 -21.96 -72.16 -28.72
C ALA A 69 -21.13 -71.96 -27.44
N TYR A 70 -20.86 -70.71 -27.06
CA TYR A 70 -19.99 -70.37 -25.94
C TYR A 70 -20.43 -69.07 -25.26
N SER A 71 -20.09 -68.91 -23.98
CA SER A 71 -20.28 -67.66 -23.25
C SER A 71 -18.92 -67.00 -22.99
N LYS A 72 -18.90 -65.66 -23.02
CA LYS A 72 -17.78 -64.83 -22.54
C LYS A 72 -18.22 -63.79 -21.50
N LEU A 73 -19.53 -63.71 -21.21
CA LEU A 73 -20.15 -62.77 -20.29
C LEU A 73 -21.32 -63.44 -19.57
N SER A 74 -21.52 -63.17 -18.28
CA SER A 74 -22.49 -63.89 -17.44
C SER A 74 -23.95 -63.78 -17.91
N ASN A 75 -24.26 -62.78 -18.72
CA ASN A 75 -25.59 -62.50 -19.25
C ASN A 75 -25.81 -62.92 -20.72
N SER A 76 -24.84 -63.57 -21.38
CA SER A 76 -24.96 -63.87 -22.81
C SER A 76 -24.21 -65.13 -23.29
N ILE A 77 -24.70 -65.69 -24.41
CA ILE A 77 -24.12 -66.82 -25.14
C ILE A 77 -24.05 -66.44 -26.63
N THR A 78 -22.86 -66.54 -27.22
CA THR A 78 -22.65 -66.42 -28.67
C THR A 78 -22.72 -67.81 -29.31
N VAL A 79 -23.32 -67.88 -30.50
CA VAL A 79 -23.61 -69.10 -31.25
C VAL A 79 -23.05 -68.93 -32.65
N GLU A 80 -22.49 -70.01 -33.20
CA GLU A 80 -21.93 -70.07 -34.55
C GLU A 80 -22.55 -71.25 -35.28
N TRP A 81 -23.02 -71.05 -36.51
CA TRP A 81 -23.80 -72.04 -37.26
C TRP A 81 -23.64 -71.90 -38.77
N THR A 82 -23.73 -73.03 -39.46
CA THR A 82 -23.81 -73.12 -40.93
C THR A 82 -24.92 -72.22 -41.49
N THR A 83 -24.53 -71.18 -42.24
CA THR A 83 -25.47 -70.38 -43.02
C THR A 83 -26.13 -71.21 -44.14
N ARG A 84 -27.33 -70.81 -44.54
CA ARG A 84 -28.21 -71.55 -45.45
C ARG A 84 -28.73 -70.64 -46.55
N THR A 85 -28.59 -71.07 -47.80
CA THR A 85 -28.98 -70.30 -48.99
C THR A 85 -30.46 -69.92 -48.96
N GLY A 86 -30.74 -68.62 -49.10
CA GLY A 86 -32.11 -68.08 -49.12
C GLY A 86 -32.76 -67.86 -47.75
N ALA A 87 -32.03 -68.03 -46.65
CA ALA A 87 -32.41 -67.41 -45.38
C ALA A 87 -32.18 -65.89 -45.45
N THR A 88 -33.15 -65.10 -44.98
CA THR A 88 -33.03 -63.64 -44.80
C THR A 88 -32.72 -63.25 -43.35
N GLY A 89 -32.53 -64.25 -42.48
CA GLY A 89 -32.18 -64.10 -41.07
C GLY A 89 -32.31 -65.42 -40.32
N TYR A 90 -31.96 -65.38 -39.04
CA TYR A 90 -31.98 -66.52 -38.12
C TYR A 90 -32.63 -66.14 -36.80
N ILE A 91 -33.23 -67.13 -36.15
CA ILE A 91 -33.72 -67.01 -34.76
C ILE A 91 -32.90 -67.95 -33.89
N LEU A 92 -32.16 -67.34 -32.97
CA LEU A 92 -31.54 -68.01 -31.86
C LEU A 92 -32.58 -68.21 -30.77
N ARG A 93 -32.61 -69.39 -30.15
CA ARG A 93 -33.46 -69.71 -29.00
C ARG A 93 -32.63 -70.33 -27.89
N ALA A 94 -32.64 -69.70 -26.72
CA ALA A 94 -32.14 -70.28 -25.48
C ALA A 94 -33.31 -70.79 -24.63
N GLN A 95 -33.18 -71.99 -24.05
CA GLN A 95 -34.16 -72.52 -23.10
C GLN A 95 -33.46 -73.06 -21.84
N SER A 96 -33.93 -72.66 -20.67
CA SER A 96 -33.52 -73.21 -19.37
C SER A 96 -34.76 -73.48 -18.52
N GLY A 97 -35.04 -74.77 -18.26
CA GLY A 97 -36.29 -75.22 -17.67
C GLY A 97 -37.52 -74.75 -18.46
N LYS A 98 -38.39 -73.96 -17.79
CA LYS A 98 -39.56 -73.30 -18.40
C LYS A 98 -39.27 -71.94 -19.04
N SER A 99 -38.10 -71.36 -18.82
CA SER A 99 -37.71 -70.06 -19.41
C SER A 99 -37.23 -70.26 -20.85
N ILE A 100 -37.76 -69.47 -21.77
CA ILE A 100 -37.38 -69.45 -23.19
C ILE A 100 -37.11 -67.99 -23.57
N ILE A 101 -35.98 -67.76 -24.26
CA ILE A 101 -35.56 -66.45 -24.76
C ILE A 101 -35.23 -66.65 -26.25
N GLU A 102 -35.88 -65.87 -27.14
CA GLU A 102 -35.58 -65.86 -28.57
C GLU A 102 -34.92 -64.53 -28.99
N THR A 103 -34.08 -64.55 -30.02
CA THR A 103 -33.45 -63.34 -30.58
C THR A 103 -33.23 -63.52 -32.09
N THR A 104 -33.65 -62.53 -32.88
CA THR A 104 -33.44 -62.48 -34.34
C THR A 104 -32.09 -61.86 -34.69
N VAL A 105 -31.34 -62.51 -35.57
CA VAL A 105 -30.00 -62.08 -36.02
C VAL A 105 -29.88 -62.25 -37.54
N GLY A 106 -29.13 -61.38 -38.23
CA GLY A 106 -29.07 -61.37 -39.70
C GLY A 106 -28.24 -62.51 -40.30
N SER A 107 -27.12 -62.84 -39.68
CA SER A 107 -26.17 -63.87 -40.11
C SER A 107 -25.54 -64.57 -38.89
N SER A 108 -24.61 -65.49 -39.13
CA SER A 108 -23.73 -66.04 -38.08
C SER A 108 -22.38 -65.29 -38.08
N PRO A 109 -21.69 -65.13 -36.93
CA PRO A 109 -22.11 -65.50 -35.57
C PRO A 109 -23.23 -64.58 -35.04
N GLY A 110 -23.87 -64.98 -33.92
CA GLY A 110 -24.90 -64.18 -33.27
C GLY A 110 -25.05 -64.48 -31.78
N THR A 111 -25.53 -63.50 -31.02
CA THR A 111 -25.50 -63.54 -29.54
C THR A 111 -26.90 -63.45 -28.93
N LEU A 112 -27.17 -64.35 -27.98
CA LEU A 112 -28.33 -64.34 -27.08
C LEU A 112 -27.97 -63.57 -25.81
N ASN A 113 -28.75 -62.54 -25.49
CA ASN A 113 -28.55 -61.65 -24.34
C ASN A 113 -29.63 -61.87 -23.26
N ASN A 114 -29.48 -61.18 -22.12
CA ASN A 114 -30.42 -61.22 -20.97
C ASN A 114 -30.59 -62.62 -20.34
N LEU A 115 -29.53 -63.43 -20.42
CA LEU A 115 -29.43 -64.72 -19.75
C LEU A 115 -29.06 -64.53 -18.26
N LYS A 116 -29.26 -65.57 -17.45
CA LYS A 116 -28.84 -65.58 -16.03
C LYS A 116 -27.37 -66.05 -15.90
N PRO A 117 -26.58 -65.48 -14.97
CA PRO A 117 -25.23 -65.96 -14.63
C PRO A 117 -25.17 -67.45 -14.30
N ALA A 118 -24.02 -68.07 -14.62
CA ALA A 118 -23.64 -69.45 -14.29
C ALA A 118 -24.68 -70.55 -14.61
N SER A 119 -25.59 -70.28 -15.54
CA SER A 119 -26.78 -71.10 -15.82
C SER A 119 -26.63 -71.86 -17.13
N GLU A 120 -27.05 -73.13 -17.16
CA GLU A 120 -27.08 -73.92 -18.39
C GLU A 120 -28.32 -73.59 -19.23
N TYR A 121 -28.11 -73.38 -20.53
CA TYR A 121 -29.13 -73.19 -21.54
C TYR A 121 -28.99 -74.23 -22.65
N THR A 122 -30.13 -74.74 -23.10
CA THR A 122 -30.25 -75.53 -24.33
C THR A 122 -30.54 -74.57 -25.48
N ILE A 123 -29.64 -74.53 -26.47
CA ILE A 123 -29.65 -73.62 -27.61
C ILE A 123 -30.15 -74.34 -28.86
N THR A 124 -31.06 -73.71 -29.61
CA THR A 124 -31.42 -74.10 -30.98
C THR A 124 -31.40 -72.89 -31.91
N VAL A 125 -31.19 -73.13 -33.20
CA VAL A 125 -31.22 -72.12 -34.27
C VAL A 125 -32.26 -72.52 -35.31
N MET A 126 -33.02 -71.54 -35.79
CA MET A 126 -33.96 -71.68 -36.92
C MET A 126 -33.57 -70.68 -38.00
N SER A 127 -33.58 -71.10 -39.27
CA SER A 127 -33.44 -70.18 -40.41
C SER A 127 -34.81 -69.58 -40.75
N VAL A 128 -34.84 -68.36 -41.29
CA VAL A 128 -36.08 -67.63 -41.59
C VAL A 128 -35.98 -67.01 -42.98
N ASN A 129 -37.07 -67.09 -43.74
CA ASN A 129 -37.32 -66.26 -44.93
C ASN A 129 -38.80 -65.85 -44.98
N THR A 130 -39.24 -65.22 -46.07
CA THR A 130 -40.66 -64.86 -46.29
C THR A 130 -41.60 -66.06 -46.41
N GLY A 131 -41.07 -67.28 -46.62
CA GLY A 131 -41.79 -68.55 -46.57
C GLY A 131 -41.96 -69.14 -45.16
N GLY A 132 -41.30 -68.58 -44.13
CA GLY A 132 -41.48 -68.95 -42.72
C GLY A 132 -40.19 -69.29 -41.97
N ARG A 133 -40.35 -69.88 -40.78
CA ARG A 133 -39.27 -70.43 -39.95
C ARG A 133 -39.00 -71.90 -40.34
N SER A 134 -37.73 -72.32 -40.35
CA SER A 134 -37.37 -73.75 -40.44
C SER A 134 -37.78 -74.52 -39.18
N GLN A 135 -37.68 -75.85 -39.23
CA GLN A 135 -37.60 -76.63 -37.98
C GLN A 135 -36.34 -76.22 -37.19
N PRO A 136 -36.33 -76.34 -35.85
CA PRO A 136 -35.14 -76.07 -35.05
C PRO A 136 -33.97 -76.99 -35.37
N SER A 137 -32.75 -76.47 -35.26
CA SER A 137 -31.52 -77.26 -35.27
C SER A 137 -31.55 -78.37 -34.20
N LYS A 138 -30.65 -79.36 -34.34
CA LYS A 138 -30.31 -80.22 -33.19
C LYS A 138 -29.86 -79.32 -32.01
N PRO A 139 -30.31 -79.59 -30.78
CA PRO A 139 -30.00 -78.75 -29.63
C PRO A 139 -28.53 -78.88 -29.21
N LYS A 140 -27.91 -77.74 -28.89
CA LYS A 140 -26.55 -77.66 -28.31
C LYS A 140 -26.66 -77.06 -26.90
N LYS A 141 -26.03 -77.66 -25.90
CA LYS A 141 -25.94 -77.08 -24.55
C LYS A 141 -24.80 -76.06 -24.50
N ALA A 142 -25.03 -74.96 -23.79
CA ALA A 142 -24.02 -73.97 -23.42
C ALA A 142 -24.35 -73.37 -22.03
N LYS A 143 -23.32 -73.03 -21.26
CA LYS A 143 -23.41 -72.45 -19.91
C LYS A 143 -22.98 -70.99 -19.98
N THR A 144 -23.66 -70.08 -19.29
CA THR A 144 -23.15 -68.72 -19.06
C THR A 144 -22.03 -68.72 -18.03
N VAL A 145 -21.08 -67.79 -18.11
CA VAL A 145 -20.02 -67.66 -17.10
C VAL A 145 -20.51 -67.02 -15.79
N LEU A 146 -19.64 -66.95 -14.77
CA LEU A 146 -19.92 -66.32 -13.49
C LEU A 146 -20.05 -64.79 -13.61
N SER A 147 -20.84 -64.17 -12.74
CA SER A 147 -20.93 -62.71 -12.59
C SER A 147 -19.72 -62.14 -11.86
N ALA A 148 -19.41 -60.86 -12.11
CA ALA A 148 -18.28 -60.17 -11.48
C ALA A 148 -18.41 -60.11 -9.93
N PRO A 149 -17.29 -60.20 -9.19
CA PRO A 149 -17.28 -60.02 -7.73
C PRO A 149 -17.46 -58.54 -7.36
N ASN A 150 -18.25 -58.25 -6.32
CA ASN A 150 -18.38 -56.88 -5.79
C ASN A 150 -17.19 -56.55 -4.88
N LEU A 151 -16.28 -55.69 -5.35
CA LEU A 151 -15.00 -55.39 -4.70
C LEU A 151 -15.09 -54.19 -3.75
N THR A 152 -14.42 -54.30 -2.60
CA THR A 152 -14.08 -53.18 -1.69
C THR A 152 -12.59 -53.20 -1.37
N SER A 153 -11.93 -52.05 -1.39
CA SER A 153 -10.49 -51.90 -1.13
C SER A 153 -10.20 -50.93 0.02
N SER A 154 -9.05 -51.12 0.67
CA SER A 154 -8.47 -50.14 1.59
C SER A 154 -6.94 -50.30 1.66
N SER A 155 -6.22 -49.30 2.16
CA SER A 155 -4.77 -49.36 2.37
C SER A 155 -4.43 -49.11 3.85
N PRO A 156 -4.07 -50.16 4.61
CA PRO A 156 -3.71 -50.06 6.04
C PRO A 156 -2.38 -49.36 6.30
N SER A 157 -1.39 -49.54 5.42
CA SER A 157 -0.02 -49.03 5.53
C SER A 157 0.43 -48.36 4.22
N ASN A 158 1.67 -47.91 4.14
CA ASN A 158 2.23 -47.33 2.92
C ASN A 158 2.61 -48.39 1.85
N ASP A 159 2.64 -49.67 2.22
CA ASP A 159 3.11 -50.78 1.38
C ASP A 159 2.05 -51.88 1.15
N THR A 160 0.83 -51.71 1.67
CA THR A 160 -0.24 -52.73 1.56
C THR A 160 -1.57 -52.19 1.05
N ILE A 161 -2.27 -53.05 0.30
CA ILE A 161 -3.67 -52.87 -0.11
C ILE A 161 -4.43 -54.15 0.22
N VAL A 162 -5.50 -54.02 1.01
CA VAL A 162 -6.44 -55.12 1.30
C VAL A 162 -7.64 -54.97 0.37
N VAL A 163 -8.00 -56.06 -0.32
CA VAL A 163 -9.17 -56.15 -1.18
C VAL A 163 -10.07 -57.27 -0.70
N SER A 164 -11.36 -57.00 -0.53
CA SER A 164 -12.37 -57.94 -0.06
C SER A 164 -13.62 -57.90 -0.94
N TRP A 165 -14.42 -58.96 -0.92
CA TRP A 165 -15.61 -59.08 -1.77
C TRP A 165 -16.70 -59.97 -1.17
N SER A 166 -17.94 -59.77 -1.62
CA SER A 166 -19.05 -60.68 -1.30
C SER A 166 -18.91 -62.01 -2.06
N PRO A 167 -19.21 -63.18 -1.45
CA PRO A 167 -19.18 -64.47 -2.13
C PRO A 167 -20.03 -64.50 -3.41
N VAL A 168 -19.46 -65.01 -4.50
CA VAL A 168 -20.15 -65.15 -5.80
C VAL A 168 -20.79 -66.53 -5.92
N PHE A 169 -22.03 -66.57 -6.39
CA PHE A 169 -22.82 -67.81 -6.47
C PHE A 169 -22.20 -68.81 -7.47
N MET A 170 -21.87 -70.02 -6.98
CA MET A 170 -21.21 -71.11 -7.71
C MET A 170 -19.77 -70.80 -8.20
N ALA A 171 -19.07 -69.88 -7.54
CA ALA A 171 -17.62 -69.70 -7.70
C ALA A 171 -16.83 -70.55 -6.68
N GLU A 172 -15.74 -71.18 -7.12
CA GLU A 172 -14.75 -71.87 -6.25
C GLU A 172 -13.68 -70.89 -5.73
N GLY A 173 -13.57 -69.72 -6.34
CA GLY A 173 -12.70 -68.64 -5.89
C GLY A 173 -12.74 -67.42 -6.81
N CYS A 174 -11.80 -66.51 -6.59
CA CYS A 174 -11.56 -65.36 -7.47
C CYS A 174 -10.08 -65.29 -7.86
N GLN A 175 -9.82 -64.99 -9.13
CA GLN A 175 -8.51 -64.58 -9.62
C GLN A 175 -8.45 -63.06 -9.55
N LEU A 176 -7.54 -62.53 -8.73
CA LEU A 176 -7.23 -61.11 -8.63
C LEU A 176 -5.92 -60.81 -9.33
N SER A 177 -5.80 -59.57 -9.80
CA SER A 177 -4.58 -59.05 -10.38
C SER A 177 -4.43 -57.56 -10.07
N ILE A 178 -3.24 -57.14 -9.70
CA ILE A 178 -2.92 -55.75 -9.33
C ILE A 178 -1.78 -55.26 -10.21
N MET A 179 -1.86 -53.99 -10.62
CA MET A 179 -0.84 -53.27 -11.39
C MET A 179 -0.91 -51.79 -11.03
N ARG A 180 0.18 -51.03 -11.20
CA ARG A 180 0.13 -49.57 -11.04
C ARG A 180 -0.81 -48.97 -12.10
N SER A 181 -1.53 -47.91 -11.75
CA SER A 181 -2.51 -47.27 -12.64
C SER A 181 -1.87 -46.43 -13.75
N ASP A 182 -0.58 -46.11 -13.64
CA ASP A 182 0.24 -45.48 -14.70
C ASP A 182 0.72 -46.47 -15.79
N GLY A 183 0.54 -47.78 -15.58
CA GLY A 183 1.00 -48.83 -16.49
C GLY A 183 2.47 -49.22 -16.33
N LEU A 184 3.20 -48.65 -15.37
CA LEU A 184 4.57 -49.03 -15.05
C LEU A 184 4.60 -50.28 -14.13
N GLY A 185 5.69 -51.03 -14.18
CA GLY A 185 5.90 -52.20 -13.33
C GLY A 185 5.12 -53.46 -13.77
N SER A 186 5.20 -54.51 -12.95
CA SER A 186 4.69 -55.85 -13.27
C SER A 186 3.28 -56.10 -12.72
N ARG A 187 2.42 -56.77 -13.50
CA ARG A 187 1.07 -57.15 -13.08
C ARG A 187 1.10 -58.45 -12.27
N LEU A 188 1.09 -58.32 -10.95
CA LEU A 188 0.93 -59.43 -10.00
C LEU A 188 -0.45 -60.10 -10.19
N LYS A 189 -0.51 -61.42 -9.99
CA LYS A 189 -1.75 -62.22 -10.08
C LYS A 189 -1.83 -63.24 -8.95
N THR A 190 -2.99 -63.35 -8.32
CA THR A 190 -3.24 -64.22 -7.17
C THR A 190 -4.63 -64.86 -7.27
N ASN A 191 -4.72 -66.19 -7.12
CA ASN A 191 -6.00 -66.88 -6.96
C ASN A 191 -6.32 -67.02 -5.46
N ALA A 192 -7.57 -66.77 -5.06
CA ALA A 192 -8.01 -66.85 -3.68
C ALA A 192 -9.41 -67.47 -3.55
N SER A 193 -9.54 -68.45 -2.65
CA SER A 193 -10.81 -69.05 -2.22
C SER A 193 -11.44 -68.34 -1.01
N GLN A 194 -10.67 -67.52 -0.29
CA GLN A 194 -11.16 -66.66 0.79
C GLN A 194 -11.73 -65.36 0.21
N SER A 195 -12.70 -64.74 0.90
CA SER A 195 -13.36 -63.49 0.47
C SER A 195 -12.53 -62.21 0.65
N HIS A 196 -11.20 -62.34 0.80
CA HIS A 196 -10.26 -61.23 0.87
C HIS A 196 -8.84 -61.66 0.48
N VAL A 197 -8.03 -60.70 0.02
CA VAL A 197 -6.59 -60.81 -0.27
C VAL A 197 -5.90 -59.53 0.20
N THR A 198 -4.72 -59.67 0.79
CA THR A 198 -3.80 -58.56 1.04
C THR A 198 -2.67 -58.61 0.03
N PHE A 199 -2.47 -57.53 -0.70
CA PHE A 199 -1.25 -57.27 -1.46
C PHE A 199 -0.26 -56.51 -0.57
N THR A 200 1.02 -56.89 -0.67
CA THR A 200 2.15 -56.39 0.14
C THR A 200 3.28 -56.00 -0.82
N GLU A 201 4.35 -55.40 -0.30
CA GLU A 201 5.53 -54.97 -1.11
C GLU A 201 5.16 -53.94 -2.20
N LEU A 202 4.11 -53.15 -1.96
CA LEU A 202 3.68 -52.07 -2.84
C LEU A 202 4.46 -50.78 -2.57
N GLU A 203 4.57 -49.93 -3.58
CA GLU A 203 5.18 -48.61 -3.47
C GLU A 203 4.22 -47.61 -2.81
N ALA A 204 4.79 -46.66 -2.06
CA ALA A 204 4.04 -45.71 -1.23
C ALA A 204 3.55 -44.49 -2.01
N GLY A 205 2.32 -44.04 -1.71
CA GLY A 205 1.66 -42.95 -2.44
C GLY A 205 1.17 -43.31 -3.85
N ILE A 206 1.39 -44.53 -4.33
CA ILE A 206 1.08 -44.96 -5.70
C ILE A 206 -0.37 -45.47 -5.79
N THR A 207 -1.04 -45.14 -6.89
CA THR A 207 -2.38 -45.68 -7.20
C THR A 207 -2.28 -46.96 -8.00
N TYR A 208 -2.99 -47.99 -7.53
CA TYR A 208 -3.05 -49.31 -8.14
C TYR A 208 -4.45 -49.62 -8.66
N SER A 209 -4.48 -50.26 -9.83
CA SER A 209 -5.68 -50.83 -10.45
C SER A 209 -5.76 -52.32 -10.15
N ILE A 210 -6.77 -52.74 -9.38
CA ILE A 210 -7.03 -54.15 -9.05
C ILE A 210 -8.20 -54.65 -9.89
N LYS A 211 -7.93 -55.63 -10.76
CA LYS A 211 -8.93 -56.33 -11.60
C LYS A 211 -9.12 -57.77 -11.11
N ALA A 212 -10.37 -58.17 -10.89
CA ALA A 212 -10.74 -59.47 -10.32
C ALA A 212 -11.85 -60.16 -11.13
N ASN A 213 -11.71 -61.48 -11.30
CA ASN A 213 -12.65 -62.37 -11.98
C ASN A 213 -13.01 -63.53 -11.04
N ALA A 214 -14.29 -63.87 -10.91
CA ALA A 214 -14.70 -65.12 -10.24
C ALA A 214 -14.42 -66.34 -11.16
N TYR A 215 -14.09 -67.50 -10.59
CA TYR A 215 -13.90 -68.75 -11.36
C TYR A 215 -14.69 -69.93 -10.80
N ASP A 216 -15.13 -70.83 -11.68
CA ASP A 216 -15.84 -72.06 -11.32
C ASP A 216 -14.90 -73.28 -11.24
N ALA A 217 -15.45 -74.47 -10.96
CA ALA A 217 -14.67 -75.71 -10.83
C ALA A 217 -13.91 -76.13 -12.09
N ASP A 218 -14.30 -75.63 -13.27
CA ASP A 218 -13.60 -75.83 -14.54
C ASP A 218 -12.51 -74.75 -14.78
N TYR A 219 -12.25 -73.90 -13.77
CA TYR A 219 -11.41 -72.69 -13.82
C TYR A 219 -11.85 -71.67 -14.88
N THR A 220 -13.13 -71.67 -15.28
CA THR A 220 -13.65 -70.71 -16.26
C THR A 220 -13.84 -69.35 -15.60
N LEU A 221 -13.13 -68.33 -16.12
CA LEU A 221 -13.27 -66.95 -15.65
C LEU A 221 -14.64 -66.36 -16.02
N GLY A 222 -15.32 -65.79 -15.02
CA GLY A 222 -16.49 -64.94 -15.17
C GLY A 222 -16.17 -63.51 -15.60
N ASP A 223 -17.19 -62.65 -15.57
CA ASP A 223 -17.04 -61.21 -15.77
C ASP A 223 -16.01 -60.62 -14.79
N ASP A 224 -15.32 -59.55 -15.19
CA ASP A 224 -14.42 -58.83 -14.28
C ASP A 224 -15.07 -57.61 -13.60
N ALA A 225 -14.61 -57.36 -12.38
CA ALA A 225 -14.71 -56.07 -11.71
C ALA A 225 -13.30 -55.44 -11.60
N THR A 226 -13.22 -54.11 -11.66
CA THR A 226 -11.99 -53.36 -11.44
C THR A 226 -12.21 -52.26 -10.40
N VAL A 227 -11.29 -52.11 -9.45
CA VAL A 227 -11.29 -51.05 -8.42
C VAL A 227 -9.91 -50.38 -8.38
N SER A 228 -9.85 -49.10 -8.00
CA SER A 228 -8.61 -48.33 -7.88
C SER A 228 -8.36 -47.93 -6.42
N GLN A 229 -7.12 -48.07 -5.95
CA GLN A 229 -6.75 -47.80 -4.56
C GLN A 229 -5.33 -47.20 -4.51
N ILE A 230 -5.19 -46.08 -3.80
CA ILE A 230 -3.89 -45.49 -3.48
C ILE A 230 -3.33 -46.12 -2.20
N THR A 231 -2.01 -46.36 -2.14
CA THR A 231 -1.32 -46.66 -0.88
C THR A 231 -1.19 -45.40 -0.01
N ARG A 232 -0.95 -45.55 1.29
CA ARG A 232 -0.64 -44.39 2.14
C ARG A 232 0.70 -43.74 1.73
N PRO A 233 0.92 -42.45 2.02
CA PRO A 233 2.17 -41.79 1.68
C PRO A 233 3.36 -42.40 2.43
N ALA A 234 4.56 -42.27 1.87
CA ALA A 234 5.79 -42.59 2.60
C ALA A 234 5.94 -41.70 3.84
N ARG A 235 6.80 -42.11 4.77
CA ARG A 235 7.23 -41.25 5.89
C ARG A 235 7.95 -40.02 5.32
N PRO A 236 7.61 -38.79 5.75
CA PRO A 236 8.39 -37.60 5.39
C PRO A 236 9.84 -37.70 5.87
N GLU A 237 10.78 -37.43 4.97
CA GLU A 237 12.21 -37.46 5.25
C GLU A 237 12.83 -36.06 5.11
N SER A 238 14.12 -35.94 5.45
CA SER A 238 14.86 -34.67 5.45
C SER A 238 14.17 -33.53 6.22
N VAL A 239 13.53 -33.83 7.36
CA VAL A 239 12.89 -32.82 8.21
C VAL A 239 13.95 -31.90 8.82
N GLN A 240 13.94 -30.63 8.42
CA GLN A 240 14.79 -29.57 8.95
C GLN A 240 13.96 -28.57 9.75
N VAL A 241 14.53 -28.05 10.84
CA VAL A 241 13.91 -27.02 11.67
C VAL A 241 14.86 -25.83 11.78
N THR A 242 14.36 -24.65 11.45
CA THR A 242 15.11 -23.38 11.39
C THR A 242 14.36 -22.30 12.17
N LEU A 243 15.01 -21.17 12.47
CA LEU A 243 14.34 -20.04 13.11
C LEU A 243 13.51 -19.27 12.07
N ALA A 244 12.25 -18.97 12.39
CA ALA A 244 11.39 -18.17 11.50
C ALA A 244 11.71 -16.67 11.66
N ASN A 245 12.05 -16.00 10.55
CA ASN A 245 12.32 -14.55 10.51
C ASN A 245 11.01 -13.73 10.64
N SER A 246 10.44 -13.69 11.84
CA SER A 246 9.22 -12.95 12.16
C SER A 246 9.40 -12.11 13.44
N ARG A 247 8.45 -11.20 13.73
CA ARG A 247 8.45 -10.40 14.97
C ARG A 247 8.17 -11.23 16.24
N ALA A 248 7.82 -12.51 16.11
CA ALA A 248 7.68 -13.45 17.22
C ALA A 248 8.61 -14.66 17.01
N ILE A 249 9.13 -15.20 18.11
CA ILE A 249 9.98 -16.40 18.08
C ILE A 249 9.14 -17.59 17.65
N GLY A 250 9.42 -18.10 16.44
CA GLY A 250 8.82 -19.29 15.87
C GLY A 250 9.88 -20.13 15.16
N MET A 251 9.54 -21.37 14.87
CA MET A 251 10.36 -22.26 14.05
C MET A 251 9.74 -22.43 12.66
N GLU A 252 10.54 -22.40 11.61
CA GLU A 252 10.14 -22.86 10.27
C GLU A 252 10.59 -24.31 10.09
N VAL A 253 9.63 -25.20 9.92
CA VAL A 253 9.79 -26.64 9.71
C VAL A 253 9.66 -26.91 8.22
N SER A 254 10.59 -27.66 7.64
CA SER A 254 10.58 -28.04 6.21
C SER A 254 10.98 -29.50 6.01
N TRP A 255 10.58 -30.11 4.90
CA TRP A 255 10.78 -31.55 4.62
C TRP A 255 10.83 -31.82 3.10
N SER A 256 11.25 -33.03 2.70
CA SER A 256 11.17 -33.43 1.28
C SER A 256 9.73 -33.74 0.87
N ARG A 257 9.30 -33.34 -0.34
CA ARG A 257 7.97 -33.69 -0.87
C ARG A 257 7.81 -35.21 -0.96
N VAL A 258 6.71 -35.72 -0.41
CA VAL A 258 6.33 -37.14 -0.47
C VAL A 258 5.39 -37.37 -1.66
N GLU A 259 5.64 -38.43 -2.42
CA GLU A 259 4.78 -38.84 -3.53
C GLU A 259 3.39 -39.29 -3.02
N GLY A 260 2.34 -38.94 -3.76
CA GLY A 260 0.96 -39.29 -3.41
C GLY A 260 0.41 -38.67 -2.12
N ALA A 261 1.05 -37.64 -1.56
CA ALA A 261 0.55 -36.89 -0.41
C ALA A 261 -0.30 -35.69 -0.83
N ASP A 262 -1.51 -35.57 -0.26
CA ASP A 262 -2.45 -34.46 -0.48
C ASP A 262 -2.09 -33.25 0.42
N ASN A 263 -1.66 -33.47 1.67
CA ASN A 263 -1.18 -32.44 2.59
C ASN A 263 -0.23 -33.01 3.67
N TYR A 264 0.31 -32.13 4.52
CA TYR A 264 1.20 -32.43 5.62
C TYR A 264 0.74 -31.76 6.92
N THR A 265 1.11 -32.36 8.06
CA THR A 265 1.00 -31.74 9.38
C THR A 265 2.29 -31.93 10.17
N ALA A 266 2.88 -30.83 10.65
CA ALA A 266 4.00 -30.86 11.58
C ALA A 266 3.47 -30.66 13.01
N TYR A 267 3.95 -31.47 13.96
CA TYR A 267 3.59 -31.45 15.38
C TYR A 267 4.82 -31.22 16.26
N SER A 268 4.70 -30.31 17.22
CA SER A 268 5.71 -29.99 18.25
C SER A 268 5.35 -30.62 19.61
N THR A 269 6.36 -30.86 20.46
CA THR A 269 6.22 -31.45 21.80
C THR A 269 5.39 -30.63 22.80
N ASP A 270 5.15 -29.36 22.54
CA ASP A 270 4.25 -28.49 23.33
C ASP A 270 2.78 -28.56 22.89
N GLY A 271 2.47 -29.36 21.87
CA GLY A 271 1.12 -29.51 21.31
C GLY A 271 0.77 -28.48 20.24
N LEU A 272 1.68 -27.56 19.90
CA LEU A 272 1.52 -26.72 18.72
C LEU A 272 1.68 -27.54 17.44
N ASN A 273 0.94 -27.17 16.39
CA ASN A 273 1.05 -27.80 15.08
C ASN A 273 0.84 -26.79 13.94
N CYS A 274 1.27 -27.17 12.74
CA CYS A 274 0.92 -26.45 11.52
C CYS A 274 0.55 -27.44 10.40
N THR A 275 -0.48 -27.11 9.63
CA THR A 275 -1.01 -27.88 8.51
C THR A 275 -0.76 -27.12 7.20
N GLY A 276 -0.38 -27.83 6.13
CA GLY A 276 -0.07 -27.20 4.85
C GLY A 276 -0.03 -28.17 3.67
N VAL A 277 -0.20 -27.63 2.46
CA VAL A 277 -0.02 -28.37 1.18
C VAL A 277 1.44 -28.24 0.68
N ASP A 278 2.12 -27.17 1.10
CA ASP A 278 3.53 -26.93 0.88
C ASP A 278 4.44 -27.89 1.68
N VAL A 279 5.71 -27.90 1.29
CA VAL A 279 6.78 -28.70 1.91
C VAL A 279 7.41 -28.02 3.15
N LYS A 280 6.76 -26.98 3.68
CA LYS A 280 7.16 -26.28 4.90
C LYS A 280 5.97 -25.64 5.61
N CYS A 281 6.06 -25.46 6.93
CA CYS A 281 5.14 -24.62 7.70
C CYS A 281 5.81 -24.09 8.97
N GLN A 282 5.24 -23.02 9.55
CA GLN A 282 5.81 -22.34 10.73
C GLN A 282 5.00 -22.66 12.01
N ILE A 283 5.72 -22.88 13.12
CA ILE A 283 5.14 -23.15 14.45
C ILE A 283 5.61 -22.06 15.43
N GLY A 284 4.67 -21.43 16.14
CA GLY A 284 4.95 -20.46 17.19
C GLY A 284 3.67 -19.86 17.80
N PRO A 285 3.80 -18.97 18.81
CA PRO A 285 5.05 -18.50 19.42
C PRO A 285 5.65 -19.52 20.40
N LEU A 286 6.99 -19.59 20.43
CA LEU A 286 7.75 -20.54 21.26
C LEU A 286 8.28 -19.90 22.56
N GLN A 287 8.64 -20.74 23.52
CA GLN A 287 9.19 -20.37 24.83
C GLN A 287 10.71 -20.62 24.86
N CYS A 288 11.49 -19.57 25.16
CA CYS A 288 12.95 -19.64 25.19
C CYS A 288 13.50 -20.65 26.20
N GLY A 289 14.65 -21.26 25.88
CA GLY A 289 15.38 -22.20 26.75
C GLY A 289 14.85 -23.63 26.74
N ASN A 290 13.84 -23.93 25.92
CA ASN A 290 13.29 -25.28 25.76
C ASN A 290 13.91 -26.00 24.55
N ASN A 291 14.03 -27.33 24.67
CA ASN A 291 14.34 -28.24 23.58
C ASN A 291 13.02 -28.80 23.03
N TYR A 292 12.68 -28.41 21.81
CA TYR A 292 11.51 -28.89 21.09
C TYR A 292 11.88 -30.09 20.22
N SER A 293 11.01 -31.10 20.11
CA SER A 293 11.10 -32.06 19.01
C SER A 293 9.88 -31.99 18.11
N VAL A 294 10.14 -32.00 16.80
CA VAL A 294 9.16 -31.84 15.74
C VAL A 294 9.04 -33.13 14.95
N SER A 295 7.82 -33.57 14.67
CA SER A 295 7.55 -34.69 13.79
C SER A 295 6.51 -34.33 12.73
N VAL A 296 6.69 -34.82 11.50
CA VAL A 296 5.84 -34.51 10.35
C VAL A 296 5.11 -35.77 9.89
N LEU A 297 3.82 -35.65 9.61
CA LEU A 297 3.01 -36.68 8.94
C LEU A 297 2.53 -36.15 7.59
N ALA A 298 2.59 -37.00 6.56
CA ALA A 298 1.93 -36.78 5.28
C ALA A 298 0.57 -37.49 5.28
N TYR A 299 -0.43 -36.91 4.61
CA TYR A 299 -1.78 -37.46 4.54
C TYR A 299 -2.22 -37.60 3.08
N ASN A 300 -2.97 -38.65 2.79
CA ASN A 300 -3.76 -38.73 1.57
C ASN A 300 -5.12 -39.42 1.84
N ARG A 301 -5.89 -39.67 0.78
CA ARG A 301 -7.19 -40.36 0.83
C ARG A 301 -7.19 -41.76 1.48
N ALA A 302 -6.03 -42.42 1.63
CA ALA A 302 -5.90 -43.69 2.36
C ALA A 302 -5.57 -43.50 3.87
N GLY A 303 -5.15 -42.30 4.28
CA GLY A 303 -4.86 -41.94 5.66
C GLY A 303 -3.47 -41.31 5.86
N PRO A 304 -3.05 -41.13 7.13
CA PRO A 304 -1.72 -40.64 7.46
C PRO A 304 -0.62 -41.68 7.18
N SER A 305 0.56 -41.17 6.83
CA SER A 305 1.85 -41.87 6.84
C SER A 305 2.26 -42.28 8.26
N VAL A 306 3.38 -42.99 8.38
CA VAL A 306 4.16 -42.99 9.62
C VAL A 306 4.79 -41.61 9.81
N ALA A 307 4.89 -41.15 11.05
CA ALA A 307 5.57 -39.89 11.37
C ALA A 307 7.07 -39.93 11.03
N SER A 308 7.63 -38.77 10.69
CA SER A 308 9.07 -38.58 10.51
C SER A 308 9.87 -38.99 11.76
N LEU A 309 11.18 -39.17 11.59
CA LEU A 309 12.09 -39.09 12.74
C LEU A 309 11.96 -37.70 13.39
N PRO A 310 12.10 -37.59 14.73
CA PRO A 310 11.99 -36.31 15.42
C PRO A 310 13.20 -35.42 15.10
N ALA A 311 12.94 -34.25 14.53
CA ALA A 311 13.94 -33.20 14.41
C ALA A 311 13.98 -32.40 15.71
N TYR A 312 15.17 -32.21 16.29
CA TYR A 312 15.34 -31.48 17.56
C TYR A 312 15.72 -30.02 17.30
N PHE A 313 15.07 -29.11 18.01
CA PHE A 313 15.33 -27.68 17.97
C PHE A 313 15.53 -27.16 19.39
N LEU A 314 16.79 -27.02 19.80
CA LEU A 314 17.13 -26.20 20.95
C LEU A 314 17.08 -24.73 20.56
N THR A 315 16.41 -23.93 21.39
CA THR A 315 16.64 -22.49 21.42
C THR A 315 17.99 -22.24 22.10
N ASP A 316 19.06 -22.15 21.30
CA ASP A 316 20.44 -22.08 21.79
C ASP A 316 20.69 -20.83 22.65
N VAL A 317 21.57 -20.96 23.65
CA VAL A 317 21.75 -19.99 24.73
C VAL A 317 23.15 -19.41 24.70
N THR A 318 23.43 -18.63 23.65
CA THR A 318 24.56 -17.69 23.64
C THR A 318 24.27 -16.50 24.53
N SER A 319 24.82 -16.51 25.75
CA SER A 319 24.67 -15.37 26.66
C SER A 319 25.75 -14.32 26.38
N ILE A 320 25.33 -13.23 25.73
CA ILE A 320 26.12 -12.03 25.49
C ILE A 320 25.88 -11.07 26.67
N VAL A 321 26.92 -10.80 27.45
CA VAL A 321 26.86 -9.99 28.67
C VAL A 321 27.75 -8.76 28.54
N GLU A 322 27.12 -7.61 28.36
CA GLU A 322 27.72 -6.28 28.48
C GLU A 322 27.78 -5.92 29.98
N ALA A 323 28.96 -6.08 30.58
CA ALA A 323 29.15 -5.87 32.03
C ALA A 323 29.28 -4.38 32.41
N VAL A 324 29.76 -3.57 31.46
CA VAL A 324 29.89 -2.10 31.47
C VAL A 324 29.79 -1.65 30.00
N ALA A 325 29.35 -0.42 29.72
CA ALA A 325 29.12 0.16 28.38
C ALA A 325 30.39 0.36 27.50
N SER A 326 31.37 -0.55 27.58
CA SER A 326 32.58 -0.64 26.75
C SER A 326 33.14 -2.08 26.67
N ASN A 327 32.62 -3.02 27.48
CA ASN A 327 33.14 -4.39 27.63
C ASN A 327 32.08 -5.42 27.25
N LEU A 328 32.22 -6.01 26.06
CA LEU A 328 31.36 -7.09 25.59
C LEU A 328 31.95 -8.44 26.02
N THR A 329 31.19 -9.23 26.77
CA THR A 329 31.53 -10.63 27.07
C THR A 329 30.65 -11.53 26.21
N VAL A 330 31.27 -12.26 25.28
CA VAL A 330 30.57 -13.22 24.42
C VAL A 330 30.81 -14.62 25.00
N SER A 331 29.74 -15.36 25.28
CA SER A 331 29.82 -16.75 25.75
C SER A 331 28.80 -17.65 25.07
N TRP A 332 29.17 -18.92 24.88
CA TRP A 332 28.44 -19.90 24.08
C TRP A 332 28.35 -21.27 24.75
N SER A 333 27.55 -22.18 24.18
CA SER A 333 27.43 -23.57 24.61
C SER A 333 28.69 -24.38 24.24
N VAL A 334 29.12 -25.31 25.11
CA VAL A 334 30.30 -26.15 24.85
C VAL A 334 29.93 -27.29 23.90
N MET A 335 30.49 -27.26 22.70
CA MET A 335 30.38 -28.32 21.71
C MET A 335 31.30 -29.50 22.05
N SER A 336 30.77 -30.72 22.00
CA SER A 336 31.59 -31.93 22.07
C SER A 336 32.55 -32.01 20.88
N PHE A 337 33.78 -32.50 21.12
CA PHE A 337 34.86 -32.63 20.13
C PHE A 337 35.43 -31.32 19.54
N ALA A 338 35.16 -30.17 20.14
CA ALA A 338 35.93 -28.94 19.92
C ALA A 338 37.20 -28.92 20.79
N GLU A 339 38.35 -28.51 20.24
CA GLU A 339 39.61 -28.35 20.98
C GLU A 339 39.95 -26.88 21.27
N ASN A 340 39.50 -25.96 20.41
CA ASN A 340 39.45 -24.52 20.70
C ASN A 340 38.28 -23.86 19.96
N TYR A 341 38.05 -22.59 20.26
CA TYR A 341 37.11 -21.72 19.56
C TYR A 341 37.82 -20.45 19.10
N THR A 342 37.34 -19.84 18.01
CA THR A 342 37.61 -18.44 17.70
C THR A 342 36.31 -17.69 17.47
N ALA A 343 36.09 -16.65 18.28
CA ALA A 343 34.99 -15.71 18.14
C ALA A 343 35.47 -14.48 17.36
N PHE A 344 34.67 -14.04 16.39
CA PHE A 344 34.84 -12.82 15.62
C PHE A 344 33.73 -11.83 16.01
N VAL A 345 34.08 -10.55 16.12
CA VAL A 345 33.18 -9.44 16.41
C VAL A 345 33.42 -8.38 15.35
N LYS A 346 32.50 -8.32 14.40
CA LYS A 346 32.53 -7.44 13.23
C LYS A 346 31.55 -6.31 13.40
N ARG A 347 32.04 -5.08 13.37
CA ARG A 347 31.22 -3.87 13.45
C ARG A 347 30.53 -3.60 12.12
N ASP A 348 29.38 -2.95 12.16
CA ASP A 348 28.58 -2.61 10.97
C ASP A 348 29.30 -1.74 9.89
N ASP A 349 30.38 -1.06 10.25
CA ASP A 349 31.27 -0.33 9.32
C ASP A 349 32.35 -1.22 8.67
N GLY A 350 32.34 -2.52 8.98
CA GLY A 350 33.24 -3.54 8.43
C GLY A 350 34.49 -3.81 9.27
N LEU A 351 34.73 -3.08 10.37
CA LEU A 351 35.89 -3.33 11.23
C LEU A 351 35.73 -4.62 12.05
N GLU A 352 36.68 -5.53 11.98
CA GLU A 352 36.58 -6.89 12.55
C GLU A 352 37.69 -7.16 13.57
N ASN A 353 37.30 -7.65 14.76
CA ASN A 353 38.21 -8.09 15.83
C ASN A 353 37.96 -9.58 16.13
N SER A 354 38.99 -10.34 16.51
CA SER A 354 38.88 -11.77 16.82
C SER A 354 39.55 -12.16 18.13
N CYS A 355 39.03 -13.20 18.79
CA CYS A 355 39.54 -13.78 20.02
C CYS A 355 39.52 -15.31 19.93
N SER A 356 40.68 -15.96 20.07
CA SER A 356 40.82 -17.42 20.11
C SER A 356 41.03 -17.91 21.54
N THR A 357 40.32 -18.97 21.93
CA THR A 357 40.19 -19.40 23.32
C THR A 357 39.97 -20.92 23.44
N GLY A 358 40.47 -21.53 24.52
CA GLY A 358 40.15 -22.91 24.90
C GLY A 358 38.93 -23.04 25.81
N LEU A 359 38.28 -21.91 26.14
CA LEU A 359 37.06 -21.83 26.95
C LEU A 359 35.90 -21.35 26.07
N ASN A 360 34.66 -21.48 26.55
CA ASN A 360 33.45 -21.03 25.85
C ASN A 360 33.14 -19.53 26.05
N ILE A 361 34.18 -18.69 26.16
CA ILE A 361 34.06 -17.27 26.52
C ILE A 361 35.21 -16.43 25.92
N CYS A 362 34.86 -15.24 25.41
CA CYS A 362 35.79 -14.22 24.92
C CYS A 362 35.35 -12.81 25.34
N TYR A 363 36.31 -11.90 25.46
CA TYR A 363 36.11 -10.51 25.88
C TYR A 363 36.53 -9.56 24.77
N PHE A 364 35.69 -8.57 24.46
CA PHE A 364 35.95 -7.59 23.41
C PHE A 364 35.73 -6.15 23.93
N GLN A 365 36.57 -5.23 23.46
CA GLN A 365 36.32 -3.80 23.61
C GLN A 365 35.32 -3.35 22.54
N ILE A 366 34.26 -2.67 22.95
CA ILE A 366 33.19 -2.19 22.06
C ILE A 366 33.00 -0.68 22.21
N GLN A 367 32.69 -0.02 21.10
CA GLN A 367 32.22 1.35 21.05
C GLN A 367 30.69 1.38 21.02
N CYS A 368 30.10 2.30 21.77
CA CYS A 368 28.66 2.58 21.87
C CYS A 368 28.05 3.05 20.54
N GLY A 369 26.72 2.91 20.39
CA GLY A 369 25.98 3.35 19.20
C GLY A 369 26.24 2.54 17.92
N PHE A 370 26.92 1.39 18.02
CA PHE A 370 27.22 0.49 16.90
C PHE A 370 26.50 -0.85 17.06
N THR A 371 26.14 -1.45 15.92
CA THR A 371 25.77 -2.87 15.84
C THR A 371 26.99 -3.73 15.50
N TYR A 372 27.12 -4.85 16.21
CA TYR A 372 28.18 -5.84 16.03
C TYR A 372 27.59 -7.18 15.60
N PHE A 373 28.10 -7.75 14.52
CA PHE A 373 27.85 -9.10 14.05
C PHE A 373 28.89 -10.02 14.67
N ILE A 374 28.44 -11.03 15.41
CA ILE A 374 29.27 -11.88 16.23
C ILE A 374 29.14 -13.32 15.73
N SER A 375 30.23 -13.91 15.27
CA SER A 375 30.27 -15.30 14.81
C SER A 375 31.31 -16.09 15.57
N VAL A 376 31.02 -17.36 15.85
CA VAL A 376 31.91 -18.24 16.64
C VAL A 376 32.14 -19.53 15.86
N PHE A 377 33.41 -19.87 15.66
CA PHE A 377 33.83 -21.11 15.05
C PHE A 377 34.48 -22.02 16.09
N ALA A 378 34.14 -23.30 16.05
CA ALA A 378 34.87 -24.34 16.76
C ALA A 378 35.99 -24.88 15.86
N TYR A 379 37.10 -25.31 16.46
CA TYR A 379 38.21 -25.96 15.76
C TYR A 379 38.57 -27.29 16.43
N ASN A 380 38.95 -28.26 15.63
CA ASN A 380 39.58 -29.50 16.07
C ASN A 380 40.62 -29.97 15.03
N LYS A 381 41.19 -31.17 15.22
CA LYS A 381 42.23 -31.73 14.34
C LYS A 381 41.83 -31.92 12.87
N ALA A 382 40.54 -31.88 12.54
CA ALA A 382 40.05 -31.94 11.16
C ALA A 382 39.87 -30.55 10.51
N GLY A 383 39.89 -29.47 11.29
CA GLY A 383 39.81 -28.09 10.80
C GLY A 383 38.80 -27.21 11.55
N GLN A 384 38.32 -26.19 10.85
CA GLN A 384 37.31 -25.22 11.28
C GLN A 384 35.89 -25.81 11.12
N SER A 385 34.98 -25.48 12.03
CA SER A 385 33.55 -25.78 11.88
C SER A 385 32.93 -24.97 10.73
N PRO A 386 31.74 -25.36 10.22
CA PRO A 386 30.87 -24.45 9.51
C PRO A 386 30.64 -23.14 10.29
N LEU A 387 30.22 -22.09 9.59
CA LEU A 387 29.78 -20.83 10.17
C LEU A 387 28.59 -21.09 11.12
N GLY A 388 28.74 -20.72 12.39
CA GLY A 388 27.63 -20.66 13.34
C GLY A 388 26.73 -19.46 13.04
N ASN A 389 25.58 -19.36 13.72
CA ASN A 389 24.67 -18.23 13.54
C ASN A 389 25.39 -16.89 13.79
N ASP A 390 25.20 -15.91 12.89
CA ASP A 390 25.66 -14.53 13.11
C ASP A 390 24.73 -13.83 14.11
N PHE A 391 25.23 -13.57 15.32
CA PHE A 391 24.47 -12.86 16.35
C PHE A 391 24.68 -11.36 16.20
N ASN A 392 23.60 -10.61 15.96
CA ASN A 392 23.63 -9.15 15.95
C ASN A 392 23.43 -8.58 17.37
N TYR A 393 24.36 -7.73 17.79
CA TYR A 393 24.34 -7.08 19.09
C TYR A 393 24.49 -5.57 18.94
N THR A 394 23.41 -4.83 19.20
CA THR A 394 23.42 -3.36 19.20
C THR A 394 23.75 -2.84 20.59
N THR A 395 24.84 -2.08 20.67
CA THR A 395 25.28 -1.42 21.91
C THR A 395 24.40 -0.22 22.25
N ALA A 396 24.34 0.16 23.53
CA ALA A 396 23.61 1.37 23.93
C ALA A 396 24.20 2.61 23.23
N PRO A 397 23.40 3.65 22.91
CA PRO A 397 23.91 4.84 22.24
C PRO A 397 24.97 5.58 23.08
N CYS A 398 25.93 6.23 22.43
CA CYS A 398 26.94 7.04 23.12
C CYS A 398 26.31 8.27 23.78
N CYS A 399 26.79 8.66 24.96
CA CYS A 399 26.35 9.90 25.58
C CYS A 399 26.63 11.11 24.66
N PRO A 400 25.67 12.05 24.52
CA PRO A 400 25.81 13.14 23.57
C PRO A 400 26.84 14.19 23.99
N GLU A 401 27.70 14.56 23.05
CA GLU A 401 28.76 15.56 23.25
C GLU A 401 28.31 16.98 22.84
N ASN A 402 29.07 17.99 23.27
CA ASN A 402 28.79 19.41 23.03
C ASN A 402 27.41 19.86 23.54
N ILE A 403 27.02 19.41 24.73
CA ILE A 403 25.83 19.89 25.45
C ILE A 403 26.02 21.38 25.76
N LEU A 404 25.25 22.25 25.10
CA LEU A 404 25.38 23.70 25.11
C LEU A 404 24.01 24.39 25.27
N PRO A 405 23.86 25.33 26.22
CA PRO A 405 22.66 26.17 26.27
C PRO A 405 22.64 27.15 25.09
N VAL A 406 21.51 27.21 24.38
CA VAL A 406 21.30 28.09 23.21
C VAL A 406 20.46 29.31 23.59
N PHE A 407 19.47 29.12 24.47
CA PHE A 407 18.67 30.21 25.02
C PHE A 407 18.52 30.03 26.54
N VAL A 408 18.71 31.11 27.29
CA VAL A 408 18.62 31.13 28.75
C VAL A 408 17.76 32.32 29.16
N SER A 409 16.64 32.01 29.81
CA SER A 409 15.72 32.97 30.43
C SER A 409 15.74 32.80 31.95
N SER A 410 14.96 33.64 32.64
CA SER A 410 14.69 33.52 34.08
C SER A 410 13.79 32.32 34.43
N ASP A 411 13.04 31.78 33.45
CA ASP A 411 11.99 30.77 33.63
C ASP A 411 12.08 29.59 32.64
N THR A 412 12.92 29.71 31.60
CA THR A 412 13.06 28.78 30.48
C THR A 412 14.52 28.59 30.08
N LEU A 413 14.88 27.39 29.64
CA LEU A 413 16.25 26.99 29.29
C LEU A 413 16.22 26.04 28.09
N GLU A 414 16.79 26.49 26.97
CA GLU A 414 16.94 25.70 25.75
C GLU A 414 18.38 25.19 25.62
N ILE A 415 18.53 23.87 25.45
CA ILE A 415 19.82 23.18 25.40
C ILE A 415 19.88 22.35 24.13
N THR A 416 21.03 22.39 23.44
CA THR A 416 21.33 21.56 22.27
C THR A 416 22.53 20.66 22.54
N TRP A 417 22.69 19.62 21.72
CA TRP A 417 23.82 18.70 21.76
C TRP A 417 24.10 18.10 20.37
N SER A 418 25.19 17.34 20.25
CA SER A 418 25.54 16.63 19.02
C SER A 418 24.70 15.37 18.86
N ALA A 419 24.21 15.10 17.65
CA ALA A 419 23.54 13.83 17.35
C ALA A 419 24.51 12.65 17.52
N VAL A 420 24.05 11.59 18.19
CA VAL A 420 24.85 10.36 18.41
C VAL A 420 24.27 9.18 17.66
N ARG A 421 25.15 8.28 17.23
CA ARG A 421 24.77 7.09 16.46
C ARG A 421 23.91 6.15 17.31
N GLY A 422 22.81 5.67 16.73
CA GLY A 422 21.88 4.74 17.36
C GLY A 422 20.91 5.37 18.37
N ALA A 423 20.96 6.69 18.63
CA ALA A 423 19.94 7.35 19.45
C ALA A 423 18.70 7.69 18.62
N GLU A 424 17.54 7.24 19.09
CA GLU A 424 16.23 7.48 18.50
C GLU A 424 15.45 8.53 19.32
N ILE A 425 15.77 8.65 20.62
CA ILE A 425 15.20 9.64 21.53
C ILE A 425 16.25 10.05 22.60
N TYR A 426 16.18 11.29 23.07
CA TYR A 426 17.01 11.85 24.13
C TYR A 426 16.15 12.21 25.33
N GLU A 427 16.46 11.64 26.49
CA GLU A 427 15.88 11.97 27.78
C GLU A 427 16.77 13.03 28.48
N THR A 428 16.29 14.27 28.49
CA THR A 428 16.92 15.40 29.20
C THR A 428 16.27 15.58 30.55
N LYS A 429 17.06 15.57 31.63
CA LYS A 429 16.63 15.75 33.02
C LYS A 429 17.38 16.91 33.66
N ALA A 430 16.67 17.87 34.23
CA ALA A 430 17.25 19.02 34.92
C ALA A 430 16.79 19.06 36.40
N GLY A 431 17.75 18.99 37.32
CA GLY A 431 17.50 18.99 38.76
C GLY A 431 18.00 20.24 39.47
N HIS A 432 17.17 20.79 40.38
CA HIS A 432 17.53 21.84 41.32
C HIS A 432 16.73 21.65 42.63
N ASP A 433 17.40 21.71 43.79
CA ASP A 433 16.82 21.59 45.14
C ASP A 433 15.76 20.48 45.34
N GLY A 434 15.97 19.33 44.69
CA GLY A 434 15.11 18.15 44.78
C GLY A 434 13.90 18.18 43.83
N HIS A 435 13.66 19.28 43.12
CA HIS A 435 12.76 19.31 41.98
C HIS A 435 13.48 18.81 40.72
N LEU A 436 12.80 17.98 39.92
CA LEU A 436 13.33 17.38 38.69
C LEU A 436 12.36 17.63 37.54
N LEU A 437 12.82 18.40 36.55
CA LEU A 437 12.13 18.61 35.28
C LEU A 437 12.67 17.61 34.26
N GLN A 438 11.78 17.08 33.41
CA GLN A 438 12.12 16.08 32.39
C GLN A 438 11.51 16.44 31.03
N CYS A 439 12.27 16.17 29.99
CA CYS A 439 11.98 16.47 28.60
C CYS A 439 12.51 15.34 27.72
N ASN A 440 11.63 14.70 26.95
CA ASN A 440 11.99 13.60 26.06
C ASN A 440 11.67 14.02 24.62
N ASP A 441 12.69 14.13 23.77
CA ASP A 441 12.53 14.51 22.35
C ASP A 441 13.44 13.66 21.45
N THR A 442 13.03 13.53 20.18
CA THR A 442 13.82 12.94 19.09
C THR A 442 14.84 13.92 18.53
N ALA A 443 14.59 15.23 18.65
CA ALA A 443 15.49 16.27 18.22
C ALA A 443 16.70 16.41 19.16
N THR A 444 17.80 16.97 18.66
CA THR A 444 19.00 17.29 19.48
C THR A 444 18.90 18.63 20.19
N VAL A 445 17.69 18.99 20.59
CA VAL A 445 17.34 20.21 21.33
C VAL A 445 16.23 19.88 22.32
N CYS A 446 16.24 20.54 23.48
CA CYS A 446 15.14 20.55 24.42
C CYS A 446 14.96 21.94 25.03
N ALA A 447 13.72 22.41 25.12
CA ALA A 447 13.33 23.59 25.89
C ALA A 447 12.66 23.15 27.21
N LEU A 448 13.30 23.46 28.34
CA LEU A 448 12.77 23.28 29.68
C LEU A 448 12.06 24.55 30.14
N THR A 449 10.97 24.41 30.90
CA THR A 449 10.14 25.52 31.40
C THR A 449 9.80 25.32 32.88
N ASP A 450 9.20 26.34 33.51
CA ASP A 450 8.87 26.37 34.96
C ASP A 450 10.14 26.30 35.86
N LEU A 451 11.22 26.93 35.40
CA LEU A 451 12.49 27.02 36.11
C LEU A 451 12.50 28.19 37.09
N GLN A 452 13.30 28.06 38.15
CA GLN A 452 13.61 29.16 39.07
C GLN A 452 14.70 30.06 38.47
N CYS A 453 14.57 31.37 38.72
CA CYS A 453 15.50 32.40 38.25
C CYS A 453 16.73 32.53 39.16
N ASN A 454 17.87 32.97 38.62
CA ASN A 454 19.16 33.01 39.32
C ASN A 454 19.52 31.67 40.00
N ALA A 455 19.16 30.54 39.38
CA ALA A 455 19.27 29.21 39.96
C ALA A 455 20.16 28.30 39.11
N ARG A 456 20.94 27.43 39.78
CA ARG A 456 21.90 26.53 39.14
C ARG A 456 21.32 25.12 39.00
N TYR A 457 20.95 24.76 37.77
CA TYR A 457 20.40 23.46 37.42
C TYR A 457 21.50 22.47 37.04
N THR A 458 21.29 21.21 37.45
CA THR A 458 22.12 20.07 37.08
C THR A 458 21.41 19.31 35.96
N VAL A 459 21.94 19.37 34.74
CA VAL A 459 21.32 18.80 33.54
C VAL A 459 22.05 17.52 33.13
N VAL A 460 21.32 16.42 32.95
CA VAL A 460 21.80 15.19 32.33
C VAL A 460 21.03 14.99 31.02
N VAL A 461 21.74 14.86 29.90
CA VAL A 461 21.15 14.47 28.61
C VAL A 461 21.50 13.01 28.37
N THR A 462 20.48 12.18 28.18
CA THR A 462 20.59 10.71 28.14
C THR A 462 20.12 10.19 26.79
N SER A 463 21.01 9.60 26.02
CA SER A 463 20.69 9.03 24.71
C SER A 463 20.07 7.63 24.83
N CYS A 464 18.97 7.37 24.11
CA CYS A 464 18.19 6.13 24.21
C CYS A 464 17.85 5.53 22.83
N SER A 465 17.59 4.22 22.83
CA SER A 465 17.08 3.45 21.67
C SER A 465 15.99 2.48 22.13
N GLU A 466 15.04 2.12 21.27
CA GLU A 466 14.07 1.05 21.54
C GLU A 466 14.77 -0.31 21.69
N ALA A 467 15.84 -0.55 20.93
CA ALA A 467 16.57 -1.82 20.91
C ALA A 467 17.36 -2.13 22.20
N ARG A 468 17.80 -1.12 22.95
CA ARG A 468 18.69 -1.30 24.12
C ARG A 468 18.32 -0.45 25.36
N GLY A 469 17.45 0.54 25.22
CA GLY A 469 17.13 1.51 26.28
C GLY A 469 18.10 2.71 26.33
N CYS A 470 18.13 3.38 27.49
CA CYS A 470 18.91 4.60 27.73
C CYS A 470 20.29 4.34 28.34
N ASN A 471 21.31 5.09 27.92
CA ASN A 471 22.64 5.03 28.51
C ASN A 471 22.72 5.83 29.82
N SER A 472 22.51 5.16 30.96
CA SER A 472 22.54 5.78 32.30
C SER A 472 23.92 6.23 32.80
N SER A 473 24.96 6.15 31.97
CA SER A 473 26.35 6.52 32.33
C SER A 473 26.68 8.00 32.09
N CYS A 474 25.76 8.79 31.53
CA CYS A 474 26.03 10.15 31.07
C CYS A 474 26.26 11.14 32.23
N LEU A 475 27.26 12.02 32.06
CA LEU A 475 27.68 12.95 33.11
C LEU A 475 26.76 14.17 33.21
N PRO A 476 26.59 14.75 34.42
CA PRO A 476 25.84 15.98 34.61
C PRO A 476 26.63 17.22 34.15
N HIS A 477 25.95 18.09 33.42
CA HIS A 477 26.37 19.45 33.08
C HIS A 477 25.69 20.46 34.01
N TYR A 478 26.32 21.60 34.27
CA TYR A 478 25.74 22.68 35.08
C TYR A 478 25.39 23.88 34.22
N VAL A 479 24.16 24.37 34.38
CA VAL A 479 23.69 25.60 33.72
C VAL A 479 23.03 26.49 34.77
N GLU A 480 23.27 27.79 34.67
CA GLU A 480 22.68 28.81 35.54
C GLU A 480 21.61 29.57 34.75
N THR A 481 20.40 29.71 35.32
CA THR A 481 19.31 30.46 34.68
C THR A 481 19.57 31.96 34.71
N ALA A 482 18.89 32.72 33.85
CA ALA A 482 19.03 34.17 33.82
C ALA A 482 18.54 34.78 35.15
N PRO A 483 19.05 35.96 35.53
CA PRO A 483 18.68 36.61 36.78
C PRO A 483 17.17 36.85 36.90
N CYS A 484 16.66 36.83 38.12
CA CYS A 484 15.28 37.22 38.44
C CYS A 484 15.00 38.67 38.04
N SER A 485 13.78 38.93 37.56
CA SER A 485 13.36 40.29 37.20
C SER A 485 13.39 41.21 38.43
N PRO A 486 14.09 42.37 38.38
CA PRO A 486 14.22 43.26 39.53
C PRO A 486 12.91 44.02 39.81
N GLN A 487 12.46 44.05 41.06
CA GLN A 487 11.27 44.79 41.44
C GLN A 487 11.62 46.26 41.74
N ILE A 488 11.09 47.19 40.95
CA ILE A 488 11.18 48.64 41.26
C ILE A 488 10.34 48.91 42.52
N VAL A 489 10.95 49.57 43.52
CA VAL A 489 10.35 49.80 44.85
C VAL A 489 10.12 51.27 45.15
N ASN A 490 11.00 52.16 44.68
CA ASN A 490 10.85 53.60 44.89
C ASN A 490 11.50 54.40 43.75
N ILE A 491 10.76 55.39 43.25
CA ILE A 491 11.23 56.40 42.30
C ILE A 491 11.16 57.74 43.01
N SER A 492 12.32 58.36 43.25
CA SER A 492 12.44 59.59 44.04
C SER A 492 13.05 60.72 43.22
N LYS A 493 12.44 61.90 43.29
CA LYS A 493 12.93 63.10 42.59
C LYS A 493 14.12 63.71 43.33
N VAL A 494 15.20 63.99 42.60
CA VAL A 494 16.45 64.55 43.17
C VAL A 494 16.59 66.04 42.84
N ASN A 495 16.16 66.47 41.66
CA ASN A 495 16.14 67.86 41.20
C ASN A 495 14.98 68.05 40.19
N VAL A 496 14.83 69.25 39.63
CA VAL A 496 13.73 69.59 38.70
C VAL A 496 13.67 68.66 37.48
N SER A 497 14.82 68.32 36.88
CA SER A 497 14.93 67.44 35.71
C SER A 497 15.57 66.07 36.00
N THR A 498 15.83 65.72 37.27
CA THR A 498 16.62 64.52 37.62
C THR A 498 15.95 63.61 38.64
N PHE A 499 15.83 62.32 38.31
CA PHE A 499 15.11 61.32 39.11
C PHE A 499 16.00 60.10 39.42
N SER A 500 15.83 59.55 40.62
CA SER A 500 16.56 58.39 41.14
C SER A 500 15.60 57.21 41.33
N ILE A 501 15.80 56.16 40.54
CA ILE A 501 15.04 54.91 40.57
C ILE A 501 15.78 53.90 41.43
N SER A 502 15.06 53.13 42.25
CA SER A 502 15.63 52.11 43.14
C SER A 502 14.76 50.86 43.22
N TRP A 503 15.41 49.70 43.37
CA TRP A 503 14.82 48.37 43.22
C TRP A 503 15.32 47.39 44.28
N ILE A 504 14.53 46.34 44.51
CA ILE A 504 14.94 45.14 45.25
C ILE A 504 15.12 43.99 44.25
N SER A 505 16.13 43.18 44.50
CA SER A 505 16.47 42.00 43.72
C SER A 505 17.43 41.14 44.51
N ASP A 506 17.24 39.83 44.42
CA ASP A 506 18.00 38.80 45.14
C ASP A 506 18.97 38.06 44.20
N ASN A 507 19.38 38.72 43.10
CA ASN A 507 20.35 38.19 42.13
C ASN A 507 21.79 38.35 42.60
N ASP A 508 22.60 37.31 42.39
CA ASP A 508 24.03 37.34 42.68
C ASP A 508 24.80 38.10 41.59
N ALA A 509 25.60 39.09 42.00
CA ALA A 509 26.53 39.86 41.17
C ALA A 509 25.95 40.51 39.89
N ALA A 510 24.63 40.65 39.78
CA ALA A 510 23.98 41.23 38.60
C ALA A 510 24.25 42.74 38.41
N ASN A 511 24.36 43.16 37.15
CA ASN A 511 24.38 44.55 36.72
C ASN A 511 23.00 44.93 36.18
N TYR A 512 22.40 46.00 36.68
CA TYR A 512 21.03 46.38 36.35
C TYR A 512 21.02 47.50 35.30
N THR A 513 20.29 47.29 34.21
CA THR A 513 19.96 48.34 33.23
C THR A 513 18.52 48.79 33.47
N VAL A 514 18.34 50.03 33.93
CA VAL A 514 17.03 50.70 33.91
C VAL A 514 16.85 51.35 32.54
N ARG A 515 15.64 51.26 31.97
CA ARG A 515 15.24 51.88 30.71
C ARG A 515 14.03 52.79 30.96
N ILE A 516 14.05 54.00 30.40
CA ILE A 516 12.97 54.98 30.48
C ILE A 516 12.53 55.32 29.05
N GLN A 517 11.25 55.13 28.76
CA GLN A 517 10.65 55.32 27.44
C GLN A 517 9.38 56.17 27.56
N ALA A 518 9.21 57.17 26.67
CA ALA A 518 8.01 58.00 26.64
C ALA A 518 6.78 57.19 26.16
N GLU A 519 5.61 57.48 26.72
CA GLU A 519 4.41 56.65 26.53
C GLU A 519 3.61 56.98 25.25
N GLU A 520 3.77 58.20 24.71
CA GLU A 520 2.97 58.71 23.58
C GLU A 520 3.66 58.64 22.19
N ASP A 521 4.98 58.42 22.12
CA ASP A 521 5.76 58.43 20.86
C ASP A 521 6.53 57.12 20.61
N THR A 522 6.25 56.46 19.49
CA THR A 522 6.86 55.16 19.13
C THR A 522 8.29 55.26 18.56
N GLU A 523 8.77 56.47 18.26
CA GLU A 523 10.16 56.74 17.82
C GLU A 523 11.00 57.46 18.91
N ALA A 524 10.51 57.55 20.15
CA ALA A 524 11.16 58.30 21.22
C ALA A 524 12.52 57.72 21.67
N GLU A 525 13.45 58.61 22.02
CA GLU A 525 14.81 58.24 22.48
C GLU A 525 14.78 57.56 23.86
N VAL A 526 15.12 56.27 23.89
CA VAL A 526 15.12 55.46 25.13
C VAL A 526 16.39 55.77 25.94
N GLN A 527 16.26 56.63 26.96
CA GLN A 527 17.32 56.79 27.96
C GLN A 527 17.53 55.49 28.74
N THR A 528 18.80 55.15 29.00
CA THR A 528 19.16 54.00 29.84
C THR A 528 20.23 54.35 30.87
N CYS A 529 20.15 53.74 32.04
CA CYS A 529 21.12 53.91 33.13
C CYS A 529 21.55 52.53 33.64
N ARG A 530 22.86 52.31 33.83
CA ARG A 530 23.45 51.05 34.27
C ARG A 530 24.08 51.18 35.66
N SER A 531 23.80 50.23 36.54
CA SER A 531 24.29 50.24 37.93
C SER A 531 24.41 48.83 38.49
N THR A 532 25.54 48.52 39.12
CA THR A 532 25.73 47.30 39.95
C THR A 532 25.22 47.49 41.38
N GLY A 533 24.68 48.67 41.71
CA GLY A 533 23.97 48.92 42.96
C GLY A 533 22.47 48.64 42.84
N ARG A 534 21.70 49.04 43.86
CA ARG A 534 20.22 48.95 43.88
C ARG A 534 19.51 50.26 43.47
N SER A 535 20.22 51.16 42.77
CA SER A 535 19.67 52.44 42.29
C SER A 535 20.43 53.03 41.10
N CYS A 536 19.74 53.84 40.29
CA CYS A 536 20.26 54.57 39.13
C CYS A 536 19.62 55.96 39.02
N GLN A 537 20.33 56.93 38.43
CA GLN A 537 19.84 58.31 38.25
C GLN A 537 19.77 58.69 36.77
N PHE A 538 18.68 59.37 36.40
CA PHE A 538 18.42 59.90 35.07
C PHE A 538 18.33 61.42 35.15
N ASN A 539 18.84 62.08 34.11
CA ASN A 539 18.98 63.53 34.04
C ASN A 539 18.33 64.09 32.78
N ASP A 540 17.95 65.37 32.86
CA ASP A 540 17.44 66.17 31.74
C ASP A 540 16.21 65.57 31.03
N LEU A 541 15.38 64.88 31.81
CA LEU A 541 14.05 64.45 31.37
C LEU A 541 13.16 65.69 31.09
N PRO A 542 12.45 65.74 29.95
CA PRO A 542 11.55 66.84 29.63
C PRO A 542 10.35 66.89 30.59
N CYS A 543 9.83 68.10 30.82
CA CYS A 543 8.68 68.32 31.69
C CYS A 543 7.36 67.82 31.07
N GLY A 544 6.41 67.47 31.93
CA GLY A 544 5.04 67.17 31.55
C GLY A 544 4.83 65.92 30.71
N ALA A 545 5.81 65.02 30.65
CA ALA A 545 5.73 63.73 29.97
C ALA A 545 5.56 62.58 30.98
N THR A 546 4.78 61.56 30.60
CA THR A 546 4.77 60.26 31.29
C THR A 546 5.79 59.32 30.63
N PHE A 547 6.47 58.55 31.47
CA PHE A 547 7.45 57.57 31.04
C PHE A 547 7.15 56.20 31.65
N GLY A 548 7.25 55.17 30.83
CA GLY A 548 7.38 53.80 31.31
C GLY A 548 8.80 53.56 31.81
N VAL A 549 8.95 53.29 33.11
CA VAL A 549 10.23 52.85 33.71
C VAL A 549 10.23 51.33 33.84
N SER A 550 11.20 50.66 33.22
CA SER A 550 11.44 49.23 33.40
C SER A 550 12.89 48.98 33.81
N ALA A 551 13.12 47.91 34.57
CA ALA A 551 14.45 47.48 35.01
C ALA A 551 14.72 46.05 34.57
N ILE A 552 15.94 45.79 34.09
CA ILE A 552 16.43 44.49 33.66
C ILE A 552 17.72 44.20 34.42
N ALA A 553 17.84 43.01 34.99
CA ALA A 553 19.09 42.53 35.57
C ALA A 553 19.90 41.75 34.51
N ALA A 554 21.22 41.82 34.54
CA ALA A 554 22.09 41.06 33.64
C ALA A 554 23.25 40.42 34.42
N THR A 555 23.51 39.13 34.17
CA THR A 555 24.68 38.39 34.68
C THR A 555 25.47 37.81 33.50
N SER A 556 26.45 36.97 33.77
CA SER A 556 27.11 36.15 32.74
C SER A 556 26.22 35.07 32.11
N ALA A 557 25.03 34.80 32.68
CA ALA A 557 24.09 33.80 32.16
C ALA A 557 23.05 34.39 31.17
N GLY A 558 22.68 35.66 31.32
CA GLY A 558 21.69 36.32 30.45
C GLY A 558 21.17 37.66 30.99
N GLU A 559 20.24 38.29 30.24
CA GLU A 559 19.37 39.37 30.75
C GLU A 559 18.08 38.76 31.34
N SER A 560 17.54 39.35 32.41
CA SER A 560 16.24 38.98 32.98
C SER A 560 15.10 39.42 32.06
N LEU A 561 13.91 38.83 32.23
CA LEU A 561 12.68 39.47 31.78
C LEU A 561 12.57 40.89 32.38
N PRO A 562 12.06 41.88 31.63
CA PRO A 562 11.91 43.25 32.12
C PRO A 562 10.92 43.30 33.27
N SER A 563 11.20 44.16 34.25
CA SER A 563 10.27 44.44 35.34
C SER A 563 8.95 44.96 34.78
N TYR A 564 7.86 44.79 35.55
CA TYR A 564 6.63 45.55 35.31
C TYR A 564 6.96 47.03 35.14
N THR A 565 6.40 47.64 34.09
CA THR A 565 6.59 49.05 33.78
C THR A 565 5.92 49.90 34.85
N VAL A 566 6.71 50.64 35.62
CA VAL A 566 6.20 51.61 36.61
C VAL A 566 6.08 52.97 35.92
N PRO A 567 4.91 53.64 35.96
CA PRO A 567 4.77 54.97 35.38
C PRO A 567 5.54 56.01 36.22
N LEU A 568 6.36 56.80 35.55
CA LEU A 568 7.02 57.99 36.06
C LEU A 568 6.40 59.21 35.39
N GLU A 569 5.65 60.00 36.17
CA GLU A 569 5.18 61.32 35.77
C GLU A 569 6.27 62.37 36.10
N THR A 570 6.61 63.22 35.14
CA THR A 570 7.51 64.36 35.38
C THR A 570 6.76 65.60 35.84
N ASP A 571 7.47 66.55 36.46
CA ASP A 571 6.95 67.88 36.78
C ASP A 571 6.29 68.50 35.54
N PRO A 572 5.04 69.02 35.61
CA PRO A 572 4.36 69.60 34.45
C PRO A 572 5.13 70.74 33.81
N CYS A 573 5.05 70.91 32.50
CA CYS A 573 5.67 72.08 31.88
C CYS A 573 4.97 73.39 32.28
N CYS A 574 5.70 74.50 32.16
CA CYS A 574 5.11 75.82 32.20
C CYS A 574 4.27 76.05 30.92
N PRO A 575 2.95 76.30 31.03
CA PRO A 575 2.12 76.66 29.88
C PRO A 575 2.58 77.98 29.28
N GLN A 576 2.48 78.12 27.97
CA GLN A 576 2.91 79.30 27.22
C GLN A 576 1.73 80.24 26.93
N ASN A 577 1.98 81.34 26.20
CA ASN A 577 0.96 82.28 25.70
C ASN A 577 -0.05 82.77 26.77
N LEU A 578 0.46 83.30 27.89
CA LEU A 578 -0.38 83.85 28.95
C LEU A 578 -0.96 85.24 28.59
N THR A 579 -2.29 85.35 28.58
CA THR A 579 -3.06 86.56 28.30
C THR A 579 -3.98 86.88 29.49
N VAL A 580 -4.18 88.14 29.86
CA VAL A 580 -5.09 88.49 30.97
C VAL A 580 -6.17 89.46 30.51
N THR A 581 -7.40 88.99 30.42
CA THR A 581 -8.58 89.69 29.92
C THR A 581 -9.43 90.27 31.06
N GLN A 582 -9.60 91.59 31.13
CA GLN A 582 -10.47 92.18 32.16
C GLN A 582 -11.95 91.94 31.82
N VAL A 583 -12.68 91.25 32.71
CA VAL A 583 -14.07 90.84 32.49
C VAL A 583 -15.06 91.77 33.20
N THR A 584 -14.72 92.27 34.38
CA THR A 584 -15.47 93.35 35.07
C THR A 584 -14.51 94.34 35.72
N GLN A 585 -15.05 95.43 36.29
CA GLN A 585 -14.26 96.38 37.09
C GLN A 585 -13.63 95.76 38.35
N SER A 586 -14.09 94.57 38.77
CA SER A 586 -13.64 93.87 39.99
C SER A 586 -13.12 92.45 39.73
N MET A 587 -13.03 92.01 38.48
CA MET A 587 -12.71 90.62 38.10
C MET A 587 -11.94 90.54 36.79
N THR A 588 -10.91 89.69 36.79
CA THR A 588 -9.89 89.66 35.76
C THR A 588 -9.56 88.22 35.38
N ASN A 589 -9.83 87.84 34.12
CA ASN A 589 -9.60 86.51 33.61
C ASN A 589 -8.15 86.36 33.14
N VAL A 590 -7.31 85.71 33.93
CA VAL A 590 -5.99 85.24 33.50
C VAL A 590 -6.19 83.94 32.73
N SER A 591 -5.66 83.81 31.52
CA SER A 591 -5.71 82.59 30.69
C SER A 591 -4.38 82.29 30.03
N TRP A 592 -4.10 81.02 29.74
CA TRP A 592 -2.83 80.50 29.22
C TRP A 592 -3.09 79.40 28.16
N SER A 593 -2.05 78.90 27.48
CA SER A 593 -2.18 77.64 26.71
C SER A 593 -2.31 76.45 27.66
N GLU A 594 -2.64 75.26 27.15
CA GLU A 594 -2.39 74.04 27.94
C GLU A 594 -0.88 73.86 28.13
N GLY A 595 -0.48 73.38 29.31
CA GLY A 595 0.88 72.95 29.61
C GLY A 595 0.90 71.42 29.60
N THR A 596 1.90 70.82 28.96
CA THR A 596 2.05 69.35 28.94
C THR A 596 2.14 68.82 30.38
N GLY A 597 1.44 67.73 30.64
CA GLY A 597 1.30 67.11 31.97
C GLY A 597 0.52 67.91 33.02
N ALA A 598 -0.08 69.06 32.69
CA ALA A 598 -0.76 69.92 33.68
C ALA A 598 -2.29 69.74 33.68
N GLN A 599 -2.82 68.93 34.59
CA GLN A 599 -4.28 68.76 34.79
C GLN A 599 -4.93 69.94 35.51
N SER A 600 -4.21 70.61 36.41
CA SER A 600 -4.75 71.75 37.16
C SER A 600 -3.72 72.85 37.34
N TYR A 601 -4.19 74.04 37.64
CA TYR A 601 -3.36 75.25 37.63
C TYR A 601 -3.71 76.12 38.83
N VAL A 602 -2.70 76.44 39.65
CA VAL A 602 -2.81 77.45 40.72
C VAL A 602 -2.22 78.75 40.21
N THR A 603 -3.09 79.66 39.78
CA THR A 603 -2.72 80.97 39.24
C THR A 603 -2.83 82.05 40.32
N VAL A 604 -1.83 82.92 40.40
CA VAL A 604 -1.75 84.04 41.34
C VAL A 604 -1.49 85.32 40.57
N LEU A 605 -2.44 86.26 40.60
CA LEU A 605 -2.30 87.61 40.06
C LEU A 605 -1.84 88.52 41.19
N GLU A 606 -0.58 88.94 41.14
CA GLU A 606 0.05 89.89 42.05
C GLU A 606 0.16 91.26 41.38
N SER A 607 -0.24 92.31 42.08
CA SER A 607 -0.06 93.70 41.67
C SER A 607 0.45 94.51 42.86
N SER A 608 0.93 95.73 42.61
CA SER A 608 1.35 96.66 43.67
C SER A 608 0.22 97.12 44.62
N ARG A 609 -1.02 96.62 44.43
CA ARG A 609 -2.20 96.93 45.25
C ARG A 609 -2.90 95.69 45.83
N GLY A 610 -2.44 94.48 45.51
CA GLY A 610 -3.07 93.25 46.02
C GLY A 610 -2.66 91.98 45.28
N LYS A 611 -2.87 90.85 45.95
CA LYS A 611 -2.61 89.48 45.48
C LYS A 611 -3.93 88.70 45.48
N ALA A 612 -4.27 88.08 44.36
CA ALA A 612 -5.41 87.17 44.24
C ALA A 612 -4.94 85.81 43.72
N GLN A 613 -5.49 84.72 44.25
CA GLN A 613 -5.11 83.34 43.91
C GLN A 613 -6.33 82.50 43.57
N CYS A 614 -6.19 81.58 42.63
CA CYS A 614 -7.22 80.64 42.20
C CYS A 614 -6.59 79.31 41.80
N HIS A 615 -7.25 78.20 42.17
CA HIS A 615 -6.99 76.87 41.64
C HIS A 615 -8.09 76.52 40.62
N THR A 616 -7.70 76.06 39.44
CA THR A 616 -8.63 75.80 38.32
C THR A 616 -8.18 74.54 37.56
N LEU A 617 -9.14 73.78 37.02
CA LEU A 617 -8.89 72.68 36.06
C LEU A 617 -8.90 73.18 34.61
N GLN A 618 -9.16 74.46 34.39
CA GLN A 618 -9.24 75.08 33.08
C GLN A 618 -8.01 75.95 32.87
N THR A 619 -7.61 76.18 31.62
CA THR A 619 -6.52 77.09 31.24
C THR A 619 -6.84 78.57 31.41
N HIS A 620 -7.78 78.89 32.31
CA HIS A 620 -8.10 80.23 32.73
C HIS A 620 -8.66 80.25 34.16
N CYS A 621 -8.47 81.38 34.85
CA CYS A 621 -9.27 81.70 36.02
C CYS A 621 -9.57 83.19 36.15
N LEU A 622 -10.80 83.45 36.61
CA LEU A 622 -11.33 84.73 37.03
C LEU A 622 -10.79 85.10 38.42
N LEU A 623 -9.70 85.85 38.43
CA LEU A 623 -9.10 86.42 39.63
C LEU A 623 -9.73 87.78 39.98
N GLY A 624 -9.36 88.31 41.15
CA GLY A 624 -9.87 89.58 41.66
C GLY A 624 -9.42 90.82 40.87
N CYS A 625 -9.90 91.98 41.31
CA CYS A 625 -9.68 93.28 40.71
C CYS A 625 -8.19 93.59 40.45
N ILE A 626 -7.83 93.77 39.17
CA ILE A 626 -6.86 94.80 38.78
C ILE A 626 -7.61 95.97 38.12
N THR A 627 -7.21 97.19 38.50
CA THR A 627 -7.76 98.42 37.93
C THR A 627 -7.20 98.67 36.53
N CYS A 628 -8.02 99.16 35.61
CA CYS A 628 -7.59 99.54 34.27
C CYS A 628 -6.40 100.52 34.37
N GLY A 629 -5.24 100.16 33.81
CA GLY A 629 -4.02 100.98 33.86
C GLY A 629 -2.93 100.58 34.87
N THR A 630 -3.02 99.42 35.53
CA THR A 630 -1.94 98.93 36.43
C THR A 630 -1.18 97.72 35.87
N ASN A 631 0.15 97.76 35.95
CA ASN A 631 1.01 96.59 35.74
C ASN A 631 0.70 95.50 36.78
N TYR A 632 0.80 94.25 36.35
CA TYR A 632 0.61 93.08 37.19
C TYR A 632 1.65 92.00 36.86
N THR A 633 1.79 91.06 37.78
CA THR A 633 2.56 89.82 37.66
C THR A 633 1.58 88.67 37.82
N VAL A 634 1.71 87.63 37.01
CA VAL A 634 1.05 86.35 37.24
C VAL A 634 2.10 85.33 37.62
N THR A 635 2.00 84.72 38.80
CA THR A 635 2.73 83.48 39.11
C THR A 635 1.79 82.31 38.87
N LEU A 636 2.12 81.45 37.92
CA LEU A 636 1.27 80.35 37.48
C LEU A 636 1.96 79.04 37.83
N ASN A 637 1.35 78.26 38.72
CA ASN A 637 1.80 76.92 39.03
C ASN A 637 0.98 75.92 38.23
N SER A 638 1.63 75.06 37.45
CA SER A 638 1.01 73.90 36.82
C SER A 638 1.12 72.68 37.75
N ILE A 639 0.03 71.92 37.88
CA ILE A 639 -0.11 70.77 38.78
C ILE A 639 -0.57 69.54 37.98
N SER A 640 0.09 68.41 38.21
CA SER A 640 -0.06 67.14 37.49
C SER A 640 -1.27 66.30 37.96
N GLU A 641 -1.49 65.12 37.37
CA GLU A 641 -2.54 64.20 37.85
C GLU A 641 -2.20 63.60 39.22
N SER A 642 -0.94 63.19 39.44
CA SER A 642 -0.47 62.77 40.77
C SER A 642 -0.23 63.92 41.76
N GLY A 643 -0.27 65.18 41.29
CA GLY A 643 -0.14 66.39 42.12
C GLY A 643 1.27 66.99 42.18
N LEU A 644 2.19 66.60 41.29
CA LEU A 644 3.49 67.28 41.11
C LEU A 644 3.27 68.73 40.67
N MET A 645 4.07 69.70 41.16
CA MET A 645 3.81 71.14 40.98
C MET A 645 5.01 71.98 40.55
N THR A 646 4.94 72.51 39.34
CA THR A 646 5.92 73.44 38.73
C THR A 646 5.49 74.90 38.95
N HIS A 647 6.42 75.87 38.89
CA HIS A 647 6.17 77.29 39.23
C HIS A 647 6.71 78.27 38.16
N CYS A 648 5.84 79.09 37.56
CA CYS A 648 6.13 79.96 36.39
C CYS A 648 5.73 81.44 36.65
N ARG A 649 6.23 82.44 35.88
CA ARG A 649 5.92 83.90 36.09
C ARG A 649 5.80 84.76 34.81
N TYR A 650 4.82 85.69 34.72
CA TYR A 650 4.41 86.47 33.51
C TYR A 650 3.79 87.89 33.79
N HIS A 651 3.58 88.77 32.78
CA HIS A 651 3.05 90.18 32.88
C HIS A 651 2.29 90.67 31.57
N GLY A 652 1.26 91.59 31.54
CA GLY A 652 0.54 92.00 30.27
C GLY A 652 -0.67 93.02 30.22
N TYR A 653 -1.63 92.93 29.23
CA TYR A 653 -2.88 93.80 29.01
C TYR A 653 -3.98 93.25 28.01
N SER A 654 -5.21 93.84 27.81
CA SER A 654 -6.37 93.22 27.01
C SER A 654 -7.77 93.93 26.69
N SER A 655 -8.62 93.35 25.77
CA SER A 655 -10.14 93.16 25.70
C SER A 655 -10.58 92.62 24.27
N ARG A 656 -11.79 92.22 23.74
CA ARG A 656 -13.29 92.02 24.00
C ARG A 656 -13.87 91.11 22.82
N PHE A 657 -15.13 90.82 22.37
CA PHE A 657 -16.63 90.98 22.57
C PHE A 657 -17.41 90.04 21.54
N ALA A 658 -18.65 89.46 21.73
CA ALA A 658 -19.38 88.58 20.74
C ALA A 658 -20.86 88.08 21.06
N ILE A 659 -21.53 87.28 20.20
CA ILE A 659 -22.57 86.31 20.67
C ILE A 659 -21.89 85.30 21.61
N THR A 660 -22.54 84.91 22.72
CA THR A 660 -21.84 84.16 23.79
C THR A 660 -22.30 82.71 23.97
N SER A 661 -23.58 82.38 23.81
CA SER A 661 -24.03 80.97 23.84
C SER A 661 -25.47 80.76 23.38
N ILE A 662 -25.75 79.57 22.84
CA ILE A 662 -27.11 79.01 22.76
C ILE A 662 -27.09 77.62 23.41
N THR A 663 -27.86 77.44 24.48
CA THR A 663 -27.96 76.17 25.22
C THR A 663 -29.39 75.65 25.23
N SER A 664 -29.57 74.33 25.32
CA SER A 664 -30.87 73.68 25.56
C SER A 664 -30.93 73.31 27.05
N PRO A 665 -31.49 74.17 27.94
CA PRO A 665 -31.47 73.89 29.38
C PRO A 665 -32.43 72.76 29.79
N ALA A 666 -33.38 72.41 28.92
CA ALA A 666 -34.28 71.28 29.05
C ALA A 666 -34.71 70.82 27.64
N ALA A 667 -35.35 69.65 27.54
CA ALA A 667 -36.11 69.29 26.35
C ALA A 667 -37.19 70.36 26.07
N ALA A 668 -37.49 70.62 24.79
CA ALA A 668 -38.47 71.63 24.33
C ALA A 668 -38.15 73.11 24.68
N GLN A 669 -36.90 73.44 25.07
CA GLN A 669 -36.49 74.81 25.46
C GLN A 669 -35.10 75.18 24.93
N LEU A 670 -34.91 76.44 24.53
CA LEU A 670 -33.61 77.00 24.13
C LEU A 670 -33.35 78.34 24.84
N ASN A 671 -32.15 78.54 25.38
CA ASN A 671 -31.71 79.78 26.01
C ASN A 671 -30.61 80.42 25.17
N VAL A 672 -30.81 81.68 24.77
CA VAL A 672 -29.99 82.42 23.82
C VAL A 672 -29.29 83.57 24.55
N LYS A 673 -27.98 83.75 24.37
CA LYS A 673 -27.16 84.79 25.02
C LYS A 673 -26.18 85.50 24.06
N TRP A 674 -26.02 86.80 24.27
CA TRP A 674 -25.14 87.69 23.50
C TRP A 674 -24.39 88.68 24.43
N THR A 675 -23.51 89.54 23.90
CA THR A 675 -22.98 90.71 24.64
C THR A 675 -23.79 91.98 24.35
N ALA A 676 -23.72 92.98 25.24
CA ALA A 676 -24.43 94.24 25.10
C ALA A 676 -23.80 95.14 24.01
N TYR A 677 -24.56 95.46 22.95
CA TYR A 677 -24.09 96.33 21.87
C TYR A 677 -24.31 97.83 22.20
N PRO A 678 -23.29 98.70 22.06
CA PRO A 678 -23.44 100.14 22.35
C PRO A 678 -24.53 100.81 21.49
N GLY A 679 -25.52 101.42 22.14
CA GLY A 679 -26.60 102.17 21.48
C GLY A 679 -27.79 101.34 20.97
N ALA A 680 -27.82 100.02 21.18
CA ALA A 680 -28.94 99.18 20.80
C ALA A 680 -30.25 99.59 21.49
N THR A 681 -31.31 99.81 20.71
CA THR A 681 -32.64 100.20 21.20
C THR A 681 -33.51 98.99 21.52
N TYR A 682 -33.47 97.97 20.65
CA TYR A 682 -34.07 96.65 20.86
C TYR A 682 -33.37 95.58 20.00
N TYR A 683 -33.47 94.33 20.46
CA TYR A 683 -33.07 93.13 19.73
C TYR A 683 -34.31 92.39 19.22
N PHE A 684 -34.18 91.75 18.06
CA PHE A 684 -35.22 90.91 17.47
C PHE A 684 -34.70 89.48 17.32
N LEU A 685 -35.46 88.50 17.83
CA LEU A 685 -35.18 87.07 17.74
C LEU A 685 -36.19 86.42 16.80
N ASP A 686 -35.71 85.68 15.81
CA ASP A 686 -36.53 84.87 14.88
C ASP A 686 -36.01 83.42 14.93
N LEU A 687 -36.89 82.49 15.30
CA LEU A 687 -36.62 81.06 15.46
C LEU A 687 -37.50 80.24 14.50
N ARG A 688 -36.87 79.39 13.68
CA ARG A 688 -37.55 78.58 12.66
C ARG A 688 -37.08 77.13 12.67
N VAL A 689 -38.02 76.20 12.54
CA VAL A 689 -37.70 74.78 12.31
C VAL A 689 -37.01 74.66 10.95
N LEU A 690 -35.87 73.98 10.91
CA LEU A 690 -35.17 73.74 9.66
C LEU A 690 -35.96 72.76 8.78
N ASN A 691 -36.07 73.08 7.48
CA ASN A 691 -36.69 72.27 6.43
C ASN A 691 -38.18 71.89 6.60
N SER A 692 -38.99 72.70 7.31
CA SER A 692 -40.46 72.55 7.28
C SER A 692 -41.20 73.89 7.26
N ASN A 693 -42.12 74.04 6.30
CA ASN A 693 -42.97 75.23 6.13
C ASN A 693 -44.40 75.05 6.68
N THR A 694 -44.76 73.86 7.19
CA THR A 694 -46.10 73.59 7.76
C THR A 694 -46.21 73.96 9.25
N ILE A 695 -45.09 74.34 9.88
CA ILE A 695 -45.02 74.79 11.28
C ILE A 695 -44.69 76.28 11.26
N ALA A 696 -45.51 77.09 11.95
CA ALA A 696 -45.33 78.54 11.98
C ALA A 696 -44.03 78.96 12.72
N PRO A 697 -43.32 80.00 12.24
CA PRO A 697 -42.11 80.50 12.87
C PRO A 697 -42.40 81.26 14.18
N VAL A 698 -41.44 81.26 15.11
CA VAL A 698 -41.56 81.90 16.42
C VAL A 698 -40.67 83.15 16.48
N ALA A 699 -41.29 84.33 16.48
CA ALA A 699 -40.59 85.63 16.51
C ALA A 699 -40.85 86.37 17.83
N ILE A 700 -39.81 86.97 18.41
CA ILE A 700 -39.81 87.57 19.76
C ILE A 700 -38.97 88.86 19.75
N MET A 701 -39.56 89.97 20.19
CA MET A 701 -38.86 91.25 20.39
C MET A 701 -38.38 91.39 21.85
N VAL A 702 -37.20 91.98 22.06
CA VAL A 702 -36.53 92.06 23.37
C VAL A 702 -35.85 93.45 23.54
N PRO A 703 -35.90 94.12 24.71
CA PRO A 703 -35.30 95.45 24.89
C PRO A 703 -33.78 95.50 24.65
N GLY A 704 -33.24 96.65 24.22
CA GLY A 704 -31.84 96.82 23.80
C GLY A 704 -30.80 96.71 24.93
N THR A 705 -31.26 96.70 26.18
CA THR A 705 -30.47 96.41 27.39
C THR A 705 -30.37 94.92 27.71
N ALA A 706 -31.20 94.07 27.12
CA ALA A 706 -31.23 92.64 27.39
C ALA A 706 -30.19 91.89 26.55
N ILE A 707 -29.49 90.96 27.18
CA ILE A 707 -28.41 90.15 26.56
C ILE A 707 -28.65 88.64 26.67
N THR A 708 -29.88 88.25 27.04
CA THR A 708 -30.29 86.86 27.23
C THR A 708 -31.80 86.72 27.00
N LYS A 709 -32.24 85.60 26.41
CA LYS A 709 -33.65 85.22 26.34
C LYS A 709 -33.82 83.69 26.33
N LEU A 710 -34.62 83.19 27.27
CA LEU A 710 -35.16 81.83 27.25
C LEU A 710 -36.40 81.78 26.35
N VAL A 711 -36.48 80.74 25.53
CA VAL A 711 -37.59 80.40 24.63
C VAL A 711 -38.07 78.99 24.97
N GLN A 712 -39.39 78.82 25.11
CA GLN A 712 -40.03 77.59 25.61
C GLN A 712 -41.21 77.21 24.70
N GLY A 713 -41.63 75.94 24.73
CA GLY A 713 -42.70 75.43 23.87
C GLY A 713 -42.23 74.99 22.48
N LEU A 714 -40.93 74.69 22.33
CA LEU A 714 -40.34 74.19 21.09
C LEU A 714 -40.53 72.68 20.97
N ARG A 715 -40.47 72.11 19.75
CA ARG A 715 -40.58 70.66 19.56
C ARG A 715 -39.24 69.98 19.90
N ALA A 716 -39.25 69.05 20.85
CA ALA A 716 -38.07 68.25 21.18
C ALA A 716 -37.68 67.33 20.01
N GLY A 717 -36.37 67.09 19.80
CA GLY A 717 -35.88 66.33 18.66
C GLY A 717 -36.07 67.03 17.31
N SER A 718 -36.03 68.36 17.28
CA SER A 718 -36.10 69.15 16.04
C SER A 718 -35.11 70.31 16.09
N ASP A 719 -34.46 70.61 14.96
CA ASP A 719 -33.48 71.69 14.85
C ASP A 719 -34.13 73.04 14.59
N TYR A 720 -33.73 74.03 15.39
CA TYR A 720 -34.15 75.41 15.25
C TYR A 720 -32.97 76.31 14.85
N ASN A 721 -33.13 77.05 13.77
CA ASN A 721 -32.23 78.16 13.40
C ASN A 721 -32.64 79.41 14.19
N VAL A 722 -31.70 80.06 14.88
CA VAL A 722 -31.93 81.22 15.75
C VAL A 722 -31.12 82.42 15.22
N THR A 723 -31.80 83.53 14.95
CA THR A 723 -31.14 84.78 14.56
C THR A 723 -31.39 85.89 15.58
N VAL A 724 -30.34 86.63 15.95
CA VAL A 724 -30.41 87.81 16.82
C VAL A 724 -29.99 89.03 16.00
N LYS A 725 -30.84 90.06 15.97
CA LYS A 725 -30.62 91.30 15.21
C LYS A 725 -30.69 92.50 16.14
N ALA A 726 -29.68 93.37 16.12
CA ALA A 726 -29.66 94.60 16.91
C ALA A 726 -30.20 95.79 16.09
N THR A 727 -31.00 96.66 16.71
CA THR A 727 -31.54 97.87 16.05
C THR A 727 -31.02 99.13 16.73
N THR A 728 -30.59 100.12 15.92
CA THR A 728 -30.09 101.43 16.37
C THR A 728 -30.74 102.54 15.54
N GLY A 729 -31.97 102.93 15.90
CA GLY A 729 -32.74 103.90 15.11
C GLY A 729 -33.31 103.31 13.80
N ILE A 730 -33.22 104.07 12.70
CA ILE A 730 -34.06 103.89 11.50
C ILE A 730 -33.51 102.90 10.45
N ASN A 731 -32.27 102.42 10.60
CA ASN A 731 -31.65 101.46 9.67
C ASN A 731 -31.31 100.14 10.37
N TYR A 732 -31.40 99.04 9.61
CA TYR A 732 -31.18 97.68 10.09
C TYR A 732 -29.86 97.10 9.58
N ASN A 733 -29.16 96.38 10.47
CA ASN A 733 -28.27 95.22 10.25
C ASN A 733 -26.90 95.34 10.94
N VAL A 734 -26.81 94.75 12.14
CA VAL A 734 -25.77 93.76 12.42
C VAL A 734 -26.49 92.49 12.89
N VAL A 735 -26.10 91.34 12.33
CA VAL A 735 -26.79 90.06 12.55
C VAL A 735 -25.79 89.05 13.10
N ALA A 736 -26.21 88.30 14.11
CA ALA A 736 -25.50 87.10 14.54
C ALA A 736 -26.51 85.94 14.66
N SER A 737 -26.13 84.77 14.15
CA SER A 737 -27.04 83.64 13.92
C SER A 737 -26.36 82.31 14.23
N ALA A 738 -27.08 81.42 14.91
CA ALA A 738 -26.64 80.06 15.19
C ALA A 738 -27.85 79.12 15.30
N TRP A 739 -27.67 77.85 14.95
CA TRP A 739 -28.69 76.81 15.03
C TRP A 739 -28.45 75.89 16.24
N LYS A 740 -29.50 75.26 16.76
CA LYS A 740 -29.37 74.29 17.86
C LYS A 740 -30.49 73.24 17.87
N LEU A 741 -30.10 71.99 18.10
CA LEU A 741 -30.97 70.86 18.37
C LEU A 741 -31.44 70.84 19.84
N ALA A 742 -32.69 70.47 20.07
CA ALA A 742 -33.20 70.10 21.39
C ALA A 742 -33.03 68.58 21.63
N THR A 743 -32.02 68.20 22.40
CA THR A 743 -31.42 66.84 22.47
C THR A 743 -32.02 65.89 23.53
N THR A 744 -31.69 64.58 23.39
CA THR A 744 -31.84 63.51 24.39
C THR A 744 -30.45 63.01 24.84
N GLY A 745 -30.31 62.33 26.00
CA GLY A 745 -28.99 62.18 26.67
C GLY A 745 -28.66 60.84 27.34
N ILE A 746 -28.31 59.82 26.54
CA ILE A 746 -27.60 58.58 26.97
C ILE A 746 -26.40 58.35 26.03
N GLN A 747 -25.31 57.77 26.54
CA GLN A 747 -24.14 57.31 25.79
C GLN A 747 -23.66 55.93 26.29
N THR A 748 -22.89 55.20 25.47
CA THR A 748 -22.30 53.89 25.79
C THR A 748 -20.89 53.74 25.19
N LYS A 749 -20.02 52.92 25.82
CA LYS A 749 -18.68 52.55 25.32
C LYS A 749 -18.33 51.13 25.73
N TYR A 750 -17.95 50.26 24.79
CA TYR A 750 -17.57 48.86 25.03
C TYR A 750 -16.03 48.70 25.13
N ASN A 751 -15.57 47.74 25.93
CA ASN A 751 -14.17 47.34 26.04
C ASN A 751 -14.03 45.87 25.64
N CYS A 752 -13.31 45.60 24.54
CA CYS A 752 -13.14 44.27 23.98
C CYS A 752 -12.22 43.36 24.80
N ALA A 753 -11.09 43.89 25.30
CA ALA A 753 -10.16 43.11 26.12
C ALA A 753 -10.74 42.74 27.51
N GLY A 754 -11.61 43.60 28.05
CA GLY A 754 -12.25 43.39 29.36
C GLY A 754 -13.65 42.75 29.31
N GLY A 755 -14.27 42.60 28.13
CA GLY A 755 -15.60 42.00 27.98
C GLY A 755 -16.75 42.77 28.65
N PHE A 756 -16.64 44.10 28.80
CA PHE A 756 -17.59 44.94 29.54
C PHE A 756 -18.04 46.20 28.79
N VAL A 757 -19.20 46.75 29.15
CA VAL A 757 -19.67 48.07 28.67
C VAL A 757 -19.75 49.07 29.81
N LEU A 758 -19.39 50.32 29.51
CA LEU A 758 -19.68 51.51 30.30
C LEU A 758 -20.91 52.23 29.70
N VAL A 759 -21.93 52.46 30.52
CA VAL A 759 -23.13 53.26 30.19
C VAL A 759 -23.07 54.57 30.94
N THR A 760 -23.41 55.69 30.29
CA THR A 760 -23.50 57.02 30.91
C THR A 760 -24.74 57.78 30.44
N TRP A 761 -25.26 58.69 31.28
CA TRP A 761 -26.48 59.47 30.99
C TRP A 761 -26.44 60.85 31.66
N GLN A 762 -27.44 61.69 31.39
CA GLN A 762 -27.62 62.98 32.07
C GLN A 762 -28.50 62.84 33.32
N PRO A 763 -28.21 63.57 34.43
CA PRO A 763 -28.92 63.40 35.69
C PRO A 763 -30.36 63.92 35.63
N SER A 764 -31.30 63.11 36.12
CA SER A 764 -32.71 63.47 36.27
C SER A 764 -32.94 64.20 37.59
N PHE A 765 -33.60 65.36 37.54
CA PHE A 765 -33.90 66.16 38.73
C PHE A 765 -34.76 65.38 39.75
N GLY A 766 -34.28 65.27 40.98
CA GLY A 766 -34.98 64.59 42.08
C GLY A 766 -34.74 63.07 42.19
N ALA A 767 -33.92 62.46 41.33
CA ALA A 767 -33.54 61.05 41.49
C ALA A 767 -32.45 60.90 42.57
N SER A 768 -32.59 59.91 43.47
CA SER A 768 -31.55 59.55 44.45
C SER A 768 -30.62 58.45 43.93
N SER A 769 -31.09 57.65 42.96
CA SER A 769 -30.31 56.61 42.31
C SER A 769 -30.86 56.33 40.90
N TYR A 770 -30.17 55.48 40.15
CA TYR A 770 -30.57 55.04 38.82
C TYR A 770 -30.45 53.52 38.72
N LYS A 771 -31.45 52.91 38.08
CA LYS A 771 -31.48 51.49 37.75
C LYS A 771 -31.29 51.36 36.24
N VAL A 772 -30.14 50.85 35.83
CA VAL A 772 -29.83 50.56 34.44
C VAL A 772 -30.17 49.10 34.15
N SER A 773 -30.91 48.85 33.08
CA SER A 773 -31.23 47.51 32.59
C SER A 773 -30.91 47.39 31.10
N ALA A 774 -29.94 46.55 30.77
CA ALA A 774 -29.63 46.18 29.39
C ALA A 774 -30.35 44.87 29.07
N VAL A 775 -31.37 44.98 28.22
CA VAL A 775 -32.13 43.83 27.72
C VAL A 775 -31.48 43.35 26.43
N GLN A 776 -31.01 42.10 26.43
CA GLN A 776 -30.54 41.42 25.23
C GLN A 776 -31.73 40.82 24.46
N GLN A 777 -31.64 40.71 23.14
CA GLN A 777 -32.73 40.16 22.31
C GLN A 777 -33.24 38.77 22.76
N ASN A 778 -32.40 37.97 23.43
CA ASN A 778 -32.73 36.63 23.91
C ASN A 778 -33.42 36.60 25.30
N GLY A 779 -33.85 37.76 25.82
CA GLY A 779 -34.51 37.88 27.13
C GLY A 779 -33.58 38.00 28.34
N SER A 780 -32.28 37.72 28.16
CA SER A 780 -31.24 37.94 29.16
C SER A 780 -31.13 39.42 29.55
N THR A 781 -31.33 39.72 30.84
CA THR A 781 -31.31 41.08 31.39
C THR A 781 -30.11 41.29 32.30
N PHE A 782 -29.19 42.16 31.88
CA PHE A 782 -28.08 42.62 32.71
C PHE A 782 -28.52 43.89 33.43
N THR A 783 -28.42 43.93 34.76
CA THR A 783 -28.83 45.08 35.57
C THR A 783 -27.68 45.58 36.43
N CYS A 784 -27.60 46.90 36.57
CA CYS A 784 -26.71 47.54 37.53
C CYS A 784 -27.38 48.80 38.08
N THR A 785 -27.21 49.03 39.38
CA THR A 785 -27.75 50.19 40.08
C THR A 785 -26.60 51.13 40.45
N SER A 786 -26.76 52.42 40.18
CA SER A 786 -25.74 53.43 40.45
C SER A 786 -26.38 54.68 41.02
N GLU A 787 -25.77 55.24 42.06
CA GLU A 787 -26.11 56.57 42.61
C GLU A 787 -25.51 57.70 41.75
N THR A 788 -24.62 57.35 40.82
CA THR A 788 -23.97 58.26 39.88
C THR A 788 -24.49 58.04 38.45
N THR A 789 -24.22 58.97 37.54
CA THR A 789 -24.68 58.90 36.14
C THR A 789 -23.84 57.98 35.23
N ARG A 790 -23.18 56.97 35.80
CA ARG A 790 -22.37 55.97 35.09
C ARG A 790 -22.61 54.57 35.67
N CYS A 791 -22.52 53.53 34.83
CA CYS A 791 -22.67 52.13 35.23
C CYS A 791 -21.79 51.21 34.37
N LEU A 792 -21.21 50.17 34.97
CA LEU A 792 -20.44 49.12 34.27
C LEU A 792 -21.24 47.81 34.27
N MET A 793 -21.22 47.09 33.14
CA MET A 793 -21.81 45.74 33.03
C MET A 793 -20.80 44.77 32.40
N TYR A 794 -20.57 43.66 33.09
CA TYR A 794 -19.65 42.58 32.70
C TYR A 794 -20.42 41.35 32.19
N GLY A 795 -19.72 40.37 31.61
CA GLY A 795 -20.32 39.10 31.18
C GLY A 795 -21.18 39.21 29.91
N LEU A 796 -20.96 40.24 29.09
CA LEU A 796 -21.72 40.49 27.87
C LEU A 796 -21.24 39.57 26.74
N THR A 797 -22.15 38.80 26.15
CA THR A 797 -21.86 37.94 25.01
C THR A 797 -21.64 38.75 23.72
N CYS A 798 -20.63 38.33 22.95
CA CYS A 798 -20.25 38.89 21.64
C CYS A 798 -21.37 38.75 20.59
N GLY A 799 -21.32 39.56 19.54
CA GLY A 799 -22.23 39.45 18.39
C GLY A 799 -23.71 39.71 18.72
N LYS A 800 -24.02 40.61 19.68
CA LYS A 800 -25.39 40.84 20.18
C LYS A 800 -25.75 42.32 20.36
N THR A 801 -26.96 42.67 19.95
CA THR A 801 -27.57 43.98 20.22
C THR A 801 -28.14 44.03 21.64
N LEU A 802 -27.87 45.11 22.38
CA LEU A 802 -28.36 45.35 23.74
C LEU A 802 -29.16 46.65 23.78
N THR A 803 -30.41 46.56 24.27
CA THR A 803 -31.27 47.72 24.51
C THR A 803 -31.11 48.17 25.96
N VAL A 804 -30.40 49.28 26.16
CA VAL A 804 -30.10 49.83 27.48
C VAL A 804 -31.18 50.83 27.88
N ARG A 805 -31.85 50.56 29.01
CA ARG A 805 -32.85 51.44 29.62
C ARG A 805 -32.29 52.01 30.92
N VAL A 806 -32.33 53.33 31.07
CA VAL A 806 -32.03 54.01 32.33
C VAL A 806 -33.35 54.49 32.94
N THR A 807 -33.69 53.90 34.08
CA THR A 807 -34.81 54.29 34.94
C THR A 807 -34.27 55.09 36.12
N ALA A 808 -34.88 56.23 36.43
CA ALA A 808 -34.54 57.01 37.61
C ALA A 808 -35.32 56.49 38.83
N THR A 809 -34.66 56.42 39.99
CA THR A 809 -35.25 55.93 41.24
C THR A 809 -35.12 56.95 42.36
N LEU A 810 -36.18 57.09 43.16
CA LEU A 810 -36.21 57.87 44.39
C LEU A 810 -36.93 57.06 45.47
N ASN A 811 -36.27 56.77 46.59
CA ASN A 811 -36.85 56.10 47.76
C ASN A 811 -37.68 54.84 47.41
N ASN A 812 -37.12 53.98 46.54
CA ASN A 812 -37.73 52.77 45.97
C ASN A 812 -38.92 52.95 45.01
N CYS A 813 -39.25 54.17 44.59
CA CYS A 813 -40.16 54.42 43.46
C CYS A 813 -39.38 54.56 42.14
N GLU A 814 -39.82 53.87 41.08
CA GLU A 814 -39.27 53.96 39.71
C GLU A 814 -40.01 55.01 38.86
N SER A 815 -39.28 55.69 37.96
CA SER A 815 -39.83 56.69 37.04
C SER A 815 -40.64 56.08 35.89
N ASN A 816 -41.82 56.62 35.59
CA ASN A 816 -42.64 56.19 34.44
C ASN A 816 -42.07 56.54 33.05
N VAL A 817 -41.02 57.36 32.97
CA VAL A 817 -40.40 57.80 31.71
C VAL A 817 -38.98 57.25 31.63
N ASN A 818 -38.84 56.12 30.94
CA ASN A 818 -37.55 55.45 30.79
C ASN A 818 -36.83 55.95 29.54
N SER A 819 -35.59 56.38 29.72
CA SER A 819 -34.72 56.77 28.62
C SER A 819 -34.03 55.52 28.04
N VAL A 820 -33.91 55.44 26.72
CA VAL A 820 -33.49 54.22 26.01
C VAL A 820 -32.37 54.53 24.99
N ALA A 821 -31.34 53.69 24.98
CA ALA A 821 -30.29 53.63 23.96
C ALA A 821 -30.09 52.18 23.49
N VAL A 822 -29.45 52.01 22.33
CA VAL A 822 -29.14 50.70 21.75
C VAL A 822 -27.66 50.69 21.36
N PHE A 823 -26.95 49.60 21.65
CA PHE A 823 -25.56 49.40 21.22
C PHE A 823 -25.28 47.93 20.89
N GLU A 824 -24.14 47.67 20.27
CA GLU A 824 -23.75 46.36 19.71
C GLU A 824 -22.41 45.91 20.29
N THR A 825 -22.32 44.63 20.70
CA THR A 825 -21.07 44.04 21.22
C THR A 825 -20.12 43.64 20.08
N GLY A 826 -18.82 43.53 20.39
CA GLY A 826 -17.80 43.15 19.42
C GLY A 826 -18.04 41.78 18.77
N PRO A 827 -17.40 41.50 17.61
CA PRO A 827 -17.60 40.26 16.87
C PRO A 827 -17.14 39.04 17.67
N CYS A 828 -17.89 37.94 17.58
CA CYS A 828 -17.46 36.66 18.15
C CYS A 828 -16.24 36.09 17.43
N ALA A 829 -15.47 35.26 18.13
CA ALA A 829 -14.55 34.33 17.49
C ALA A 829 -15.35 33.44 16.51
N PRO A 830 -14.92 33.29 15.24
CA PRO A 830 -15.65 32.48 14.28
C PRO A 830 -15.77 31.03 14.76
N SER A 831 -16.94 30.43 14.51
CA SER A 831 -17.31 29.10 14.96
C SER A 831 -17.78 28.24 13.77
N ASN A 832 -18.04 26.95 14.02
CA ASN A 832 -18.32 25.97 12.96
C ASN A 832 -17.21 25.97 11.89
N LEU A 833 -15.98 25.81 12.35
CA LEU A 833 -14.80 25.76 11.49
C LEU A 833 -14.86 24.51 10.63
N SER A 834 -14.60 24.69 9.35
CA SER A 834 -14.60 23.66 8.32
C SER A 834 -13.43 23.92 7.39
N PHE A 835 -12.93 22.88 6.74
CA PHE A 835 -12.02 23.05 5.61
C PHE A 835 -12.44 22.12 4.48
N TYR A 836 -12.14 22.52 3.26
CA TYR A 836 -12.12 21.67 2.09
C TYR A 836 -10.68 21.67 1.55
N ARG A 837 -10.05 20.50 1.58
CA ARG A 837 -8.78 20.24 0.91
C ARG A 837 -9.09 19.84 -0.53
N ASP A 838 -8.44 20.48 -1.50
CA ASP A 838 -8.34 19.90 -2.84
C ASP A 838 -7.26 18.80 -2.81
N CYS A 839 -7.53 17.67 -3.47
CA CYS A 839 -6.60 16.56 -3.60
C CYS A 839 -5.76 16.63 -4.89
N TYR A 840 -6.17 17.46 -5.85
CA TYR A 840 -5.53 17.62 -7.16
C TYR A 840 -4.70 18.91 -7.27
N SER A 841 -4.71 19.74 -6.22
CA SER A 841 -3.83 20.90 -6.07
C SER A 841 -3.45 21.09 -4.60
N ASN A 842 -2.35 21.80 -4.32
CA ASN A 842 -1.90 22.09 -2.94
C ASN A 842 -2.74 23.20 -2.26
N ALA A 843 -4.06 23.15 -2.44
CA ALA A 843 -5.00 24.17 -2.02
C ALA A 843 -5.91 23.70 -0.86
N VAL A 844 -6.09 24.59 0.12
CA VAL A 844 -7.03 24.40 1.22
C VAL A 844 -7.94 25.63 1.31
N ILE A 845 -9.24 25.39 1.18
CA ILE A 845 -10.28 26.37 1.46
C ILE A 845 -10.64 26.20 2.94
N PHE A 846 -10.30 27.18 3.77
CA PHE A 846 -10.67 27.21 5.18
C PHE A 846 -11.90 28.11 5.36
N SER A 847 -12.96 27.61 5.99
CA SER A 847 -14.27 28.27 6.09
C SER A 847 -14.87 28.23 7.50
N TRP A 848 -15.73 29.20 7.80
CA TRP A 848 -16.32 29.39 9.14
C TRP A 848 -17.72 30.00 9.03
N ASN A 849 -18.51 29.98 10.10
CA ASN A 849 -19.77 30.74 10.14
C ASN A 849 -19.49 32.25 10.30
N ALA A 850 -20.29 33.09 9.65
CA ALA A 850 -20.19 34.54 9.75
C ALA A 850 -20.38 35.04 11.20
N SER A 851 -19.34 35.61 11.80
CA SER A 851 -19.46 36.38 13.04
C SER A 851 -20.25 37.67 12.81
N LEU A 852 -21.35 37.87 13.53
CA LEU A 852 -22.10 39.13 13.55
C LEU A 852 -21.18 40.30 13.94
N TYR A 853 -21.36 41.43 13.26
CA TYR A 853 -20.56 42.66 13.39
C TYR A 853 -19.07 42.55 13.03
N ALA A 854 -18.65 41.50 12.34
CA ALA A 854 -17.35 41.48 11.66
C ALA A 854 -17.41 42.31 10.36
N ALA A 855 -16.33 43.05 10.08
CA ALA A 855 -16.10 43.76 8.83
C ALA A 855 -15.13 42.99 7.91
N TYR A 856 -14.21 42.22 8.50
CA TYR A 856 -13.34 41.26 7.80
C TYR A 856 -12.82 40.19 8.76
N TYR A 857 -12.15 39.18 8.22
CA TYR A 857 -11.49 38.10 8.95
C TYR A 857 -10.00 38.03 8.57
N SER A 858 -9.16 37.62 9.52
CA SER A 858 -7.80 37.14 9.26
C SER A 858 -7.71 35.68 9.68
N ALA A 859 -7.35 34.82 8.73
CA ALA A 859 -7.08 33.41 8.93
C ALA A 859 -5.57 33.17 8.85
N ILE A 860 -5.03 32.40 9.79
CA ILE A 860 -3.61 32.09 9.92
C ILE A 860 -3.45 30.58 9.89
N ALA A 861 -2.61 30.11 8.96
CA ALA A 861 -2.12 28.74 8.90
C ALA A 861 -0.68 28.70 9.43
N VAL A 862 -0.39 27.79 10.37
CA VAL A 862 0.96 27.53 10.88
C VAL A 862 1.36 26.11 10.52
N ALA A 863 2.41 25.94 9.75
CA ALA A 863 2.94 24.63 9.37
C ALA A 863 3.70 23.96 10.53
N SER A 864 3.87 22.64 10.46
CA SER A 864 4.69 21.86 11.40
C SER A 864 6.15 22.33 11.52
N ASN A 865 6.70 22.98 10.48
CA ASN A 865 8.05 23.57 10.48
C ASN A 865 8.10 25.04 10.98
N GLY A 866 7.00 25.54 11.55
CA GLY A 866 6.89 26.91 12.07
C GLY A 866 6.67 28.01 11.01
N THR A 867 6.60 27.69 9.71
CA THR A 867 6.23 28.70 8.70
C THR A 867 4.77 29.13 8.85
N VAL A 868 4.52 30.44 8.70
CA VAL A 868 3.21 31.06 8.95
C VAL A 868 2.69 31.73 7.67
N VAL A 869 1.45 31.44 7.31
CA VAL A 869 0.75 32.03 6.15
C VAL A 869 -0.53 32.71 6.63
N GLU A 870 -0.67 34.01 6.36
CA GLU A 870 -1.88 34.79 6.65
C GLU A 870 -2.72 35.01 5.38
N CYS A 871 -4.03 34.82 5.49
CA CYS A 871 -5.02 35.24 4.51
C CYS A 871 -6.03 36.21 5.16
N ARG A 872 -6.32 37.33 4.50
CA ARG A 872 -7.35 38.29 4.94
C ARG A 872 -8.48 38.36 3.92
N THR A 873 -9.71 38.31 4.40
CA THR A 873 -10.90 38.18 3.56
C THR A 873 -12.09 38.90 4.19
N VAL A 874 -13.03 39.39 3.37
CA VAL A 874 -14.35 39.86 3.83
C VAL A 874 -15.38 38.73 3.85
N ASP A 875 -15.13 37.66 3.08
CA ASP A 875 -15.99 36.49 2.98
C ASP A 875 -15.75 35.52 4.14
N THR A 876 -16.62 34.53 4.28
CA THR A 876 -16.52 33.51 5.35
C THR A 876 -15.57 32.36 5.03
N SER A 877 -14.61 32.60 4.13
CA SER A 877 -13.65 31.60 3.66
C SER A 877 -12.35 32.23 3.15
N CYS A 878 -11.23 31.57 3.44
CA CYS A 878 -9.90 31.90 2.94
C CYS A 878 -9.35 30.77 2.07
N PHE A 879 -8.75 31.12 0.94
CA PHE A 879 -8.13 30.20 0.00
C PHE A 879 -6.61 30.26 0.17
N PHE A 880 -6.02 29.17 0.64
CA PHE A 880 -4.57 28.97 0.63
C PHE A 880 -4.23 28.08 -0.56
N THR A 881 -3.30 28.48 -1.43
CA THR A 881 -2.99 27.76 -2.70
C THR A 881 -1.56 27.25 -2.82
N ASN A 882 -0.67 27.73 -1.95
CA ASN A 882 0.78 27.46 -2.01
C ASN A 882 1.26 26.75 -0.73
N PHE A 883 0.51 25.75 -0.27
CA PHE A 883 1.01 24.88 0.79
C PHE A 883 2.01 23.86 0.24
N THR A 884 2.91 23.38 1.08
CA THR A 884 3.79 22.24 0.77
C THR A 884 3.01 20.95 0.92
N CYS A 885 3.10 20.04 -0.06
CA CYS A 885 2.47 18.71 0.02
C CYS A 885 3.03 17.88 1.19
N GLY A 886 2.23 16.90 1.64
CA GLY A 886 2.59 16.00 2.75
C GLY A 886 2.87 16.66 4.11
N MET A 887 2.47 17.91 4.32
CA MET A 887 2.75 18.71 5.52
C MET A 887 1.49 19.09 6.30
N GLY A 888 1.63 19.09 7.63
CA GLY A 888 0.54 19.42 8.54
C GLY A 888 0.46 20.90 8.87
N TYR A 889 -0.73 21.48 8.78
CA TYR A 889 -1.02 22.87 9.12
C TYR A 889 -2.05 22.98 10.24
N VAL A 890 -1.84 23.95 11.13
CA VAL A 890 -2.78 24.37 12.17
C VAL A 890 -3.44 25.66 11.72
N LEU A 891 -4.75 25.60 11.46
CA LEU A 891 -5.58 26.71 10.99
C LEU A 891 -6.32 27.37 12.16
N THR A 892 -6.28 28.70 12.22
CA THR A 892 -7.05 29.54 13.16
C THR A 892 -7.58 30.78 12.44
N VAL A 893 -8.68 31.37 12.92
CA VAL A 893 -9.24 32.61 12.36
C VAL A 893 -9.71 33.57 13.45
N SER A 894 -9.54 34.88 13.22
CA SER A 894 -10.06 35.97 14.05
C SER A 894 -10.94 36.90 13.21
N ALA A 895 -12.05 37.36 13.78
CA ALA A 895 -12.93 38.36 13.21
C ALA A 895 -12.54 39.77 13.67
N TYR A 896 -12.64 40.75 12.78
CA TYR A 896 -12.25 42.13 13.03
C TYR A 896 -13.39 43.09 12.67
N ASN A 897 -13.56 44.14 13.45
CA ASN A 897 -14.40 45.30 13.12
C ASN A 897 -13.59 46.60 13.28
N SER A 898 -14.24 47.75 13.10
CA SER A 898 -13.58 49.07 13.10
C SER A 898 -13.01 49.54 14.45
N TYR A 899 -13.23 48.80 15.56
CA TYR A 899 -12.75 49.15 16.91
C TYR A 899 -12.45 47.95 17.81
N CYS A 900 -12.46 46.72 17.27
CA CYS A 900 -12.46 45.49 18.05
C CYS A 900 -11.99 44.30 17.20
N ASN A 901 -11.14 43.43 17.77
CA ASN A 901 -10.91 42.09 17.26
C ASN A 901 -11.58 41.04 18.16
N SER A 902 -11.90 39.89 17.61
CA SER A 902 -12.26 38.70 18.39
C SER A 902 -11.01 37.99 18.89
N ASN A 903 -11.16 37.21 19.97
CA ASN A 903 -10.24 36.12 20.25
C ASN A 903 -10.09 35.21 19.01
N ARG A 904 -8.97 34.49 18.90
CA ARG A 904 -8.80 33.44 17.88
C ARG A 904 -9.88 32.37 18.08
N SER A 905 -10.32 31.77 16.98
CA SER A 905 -11.13 30.56 16.97
C SER A 905 -10.41 29.41 17.68
N ALA A 906 -11.13 28.29 17.87
CA ALA A 906 -10.45 27.01 18.07
C ALA A 906 -9.48 26.74 16.89
N SER A 907 -8.45 25.94 17.14
CA SER A 907 -7.54 25.46 16.08
C SER A 907 -8.08 24.19 15.44
N ILE A 908 -8.06 24.10 14.12
CA ILE A 908 -8.26 22.84 13.37
C ILE A 908 -6.95 22.43 12.70
N ARG A 909 -6.68 21.12 12.65
CA ARG A 909 -5.52 20.56 11.96
C ARG A 909 -5.95 20.05 10.60
N VAL A 910 -5.14 20.30 9.58
CA VAL A 910 -5.29 19.74 8.22
C VAL A 910 -3.95 19.17 7.77
N GLN A 911 -3.97 17.99 7.16
CA GLN A 911 -2.86 17.49 6.35
C GLN A 911 -3.15 17.84 4.90
N THR A 912 -2.16 18.41 4.20
CA THR A 912 -2.20 18.56 2.74
C THR A 912 -2.11 17.21 2.05
N ALA A 913 -2.56 17.14 0.78
CA ALA A 913 -2.46 15.93 -0.02
C ALA A 913 -1.01 15.37 -0.09
N PRO A 914 -0.84 14.04 -0.26
CA PRO A 914 0.47 13.42 -0.41
C PRO A 914 1.25 13.99 -1.59
N CYS A 915 2.56 14.13 -1.45
CA CYS A 915 3.42 14.54 -2.57
C CYS A 915 3.38 13.54 -3.73
N GLU A 916 3.68 13.98 -4.95
CA GLU A 916 3.83 13.09 -6.10
C GLU A 916 5.11 12.23 -5.94
N PRO A 917 5.04 10.88 -6.07
CA PRO A 917 6.22 10.02 -6.02
C PRO A 917 7.22 10.34 -7.14
N HIS A 918 8.50 10.12 -6.86
CA HIS A 918 9.58 10.33 -7.81
C HIS A 918 10.31 9.00 -8.11
N ASN A 919 11.10 9.01 -9.19
CA ASN A 919 11.93 7.88 -9.64
C ASN A 919 11.15 6.55 -9.85
N VAL A 920 9.88 6.64 -10.27
CA VAL A 920 9.03 5.48 -10.59
C VAL A 920 9.67 4.65 -11.70
N LYS A 921 10.02 3.40 -11.38
CA LYS A 921 10.65 2.44 -12.29
C LYS A 921 9.87 1.14 -12.25
N ILE A 922 9.36 0.72 -13.41
CA ILE A 922 8.64 -0.54 -13.58
C ILE A 922 9.48 -1.43 -14.49
N ARG A 923 9.74 -2.66 -14.07
CA ARG A 923 10.46 -3.68 -14.85
C ARG A 923 9.60 -4.93 -14.98
N ALA A 924 9.65 -5.58 -16.14
CA ALA A 924 9.15 -6.95 -16.27
C ALA A 924 10.11 -7.93 -15.57
N ASP A 925 9.56 -8.89 -14.85
CA ASP A 925 10.30 -10.07 -14.42
C ASP A 925 10.18 -11.13 -15.53
N CYS A 926 11.28 -11.35 -16.25
CA CYS A 926 11.33 -12.25 -17.39
C CYS A 926 11.20 -13.75 -17.03
N GLN A 927 11.01 -14.11 -15.75
CA GLN A 927 10.87 -15.51 -15.31
C GLN A 927 9.48 -15.84 -14.72
N MET A 928 8.63 -14.84 -14.44
CA MET A 928 7.40 -15.05 -13.65
C MET A 928 6.12 -14.40 -14.21
N ASP A 929 6.15 -13.79 -15.40
CA ASP A 929 5.02 -13.09 -16.02
C ASP A 929 4.39 -11.99 -15.13
N MET A 930 5.26 -11.28 -14.40
CA MET A 930 4.89 -10.19 -13.49
C MET A 930 5.61 -8.89 -13.83
N LEU A 931 5.03 -7.74 -13.46
CA LEU A 931 5.73 -6.46 -13.41
C LEU A 931 6.09 -6.09 -11.97
N VAL A 932 7.34 -5.75 -11.73
CA VAL A 932 7.84 -5.23 -10.45
C VAL A 932 8.06 -3.73 -10.58
N ALA A 933 7.30 -2.97 -9.80
CA ALA A 933 7.40 -1.52 -9.73
C ALA A 933 8.09 -1.08 -8.42
N GLN A 934 8.94 -0.06 -8.51
CA GLN A 934 9.63 0.58 -7.37
C GLN A 934 9.66 2.10 -7.55
N TRP A 935 9.67 2.86 -6.46
CA TRP A 935 9.67 4.33 -6.45
C TRP A 935 10.30 4.86 -5.15
N ASP A 936 10.43 6.18 -5.02
CA ASP A 936 10.84 6.85 -3.78
C ASP A 936 9.64 7.18 -2.89
N TYR A 937 9.79 7.05 -1.57
CA TYR A 937 8.74 7.40 -0.60
C TYR A 937 8.36 8.89 -0.70
N ALA A 938 7.06 9.17 -0.86
CA ALA A 938 6.50 10.52 -0.91
C ALA A 938 6.06 10.99 0.48
N ALA A 939 6.31 12.27 0.80
CA ALA A 939 5.85 12.85 2.06
C ALA A 939 4.30 12.86 2.15
N GLY A 940 3.76 12.50 3.32
CA GLY A 940 2.33 12.40 3.58
C GLY A 940 1.62 11.15 3.05
N ALA A 941 2.29 10.32 2.23
CA ALA A 941 1.69 9.10 1.69
C ALA A 941 1.69 7.95 2.71
N LEU A 942 0.54 7.30 2.90
CA LEU A 942 0.38 6.10 3.72
C LEU A 942 0.35 4.83 2.86
N SER A 943 -0.16 4.92 1.64
CA SER A 943 -0.13 3.86 0.65
C SER A 943 0.09 4.39 -0.76
N TYR A 944 0.44 3.50 -1.68
CA TYR A 944 0.62 3.80 -3.09
C TYR A 944 -0.19 2.80 -3.90
N THR A 945 -0.87 3.28 -4.95
CA THR A 945 -1.54 2.44 -5.94
C THR A 945 -0.91 2.71 -7.29
N ILE A 946 -0.48 1.66 -7.99
CA ILE A 946 -0.13 1.73 -9.40
C ILE A 946 -1.31 1.20 -10.19
N GLU A 947 -1.68 1.96 -11.22
CA GLU A 947 -2.64 1.59 -12.25
C GLU A 947 -1.91 1.57 -13.59
N ALA A 948 -2.04 0.48 -14.34
CA ALA A 948 -1.50 0.34 -15.69
C ALA A 948 -2.62 -0.03 -16.66
N THR A 949 -2.65 0.57 -17.85
CA THR A 949 -3.62 0.25 -18.90
C THR A 949 -2.89 -0.04 -20.20
N SER A 950 -3.24 -1.15 -20.85
CA SER A 950 -2.56 -1.58 -22.07
C SER A 950 -3.14 -0.95 -23.33
N ASN A 951 -2.38 -1.08 -24.42
CA ASN A 951 -2.84 -0.83 -25.79
C ASN A 951 -4.17 -1.53 -26.15
N ASN A 952 -4.46 -2.69 -25.53
CA ASN A 952 -5.71 -3.44 -25.71
C ASN A 952 -6.86 -2.95 -24.79
N GLY A 953 -6.59 -1.97 -23.91
CA GLY A 953 -7.55 -1.45 -22.95
C GLY A 953 -7.74 -2.30 -21.68
N GLN A 954 -6.95 -3.37 -21.51
CA GLN A 954 -6.95 -4.16 -20.28
C GLN A 954 -6.28 -3.34 -19.16
N GLN A 955 -6.89 -3.33 -17.98
CA GLN A 955 -6.41 -2.59 -16.82
C GLN A 955 -5.83 -3.55 -15.78
N TYR A 956 -4.67 -3.18 -15.26
CA TYR A 956 -3.98 -3.84 -14.17
C TYR A 956 -3.79 -2.83 -13.04
N ASN A 957 -3.84 -3.28 -11.79
CA ASN A 957 -3.47 -2.46 -10.66
C ASN A 957 -2.81 -3.28 -9.56
N CYS A 958 -2.06 -2.60 -8.70
CA CYS A 958 -1.61 -3.17 -7.43
C CYS A 958 -1.37 -2.04 -6.42
N SER A 959 -1.55 -2.33 -5.13
CA SER A 959 -1.41 -1.35 -4.05
C SER A 959 -0.47 -1.84 -2.95
N SER A 960 0.32 -0.94 -2.37
CA SER A 960 1.34 -1.27 -1.37
C SER A 960 1.55 -0.15 -0.35
N PHE A 961 1.89 -0.52 0.88
CA PHE A 961 2.36 0.39 1.94
C PHE A 961 3.89 0.57 1.91
N MET A 962 4.59 -0.22 1.10
CA MET A 962 6.04 -0.14 0.87
C MET A 962 6.33 0.56 -0.47
N ASN A 963 7.56 1.00 -0.70
CA ASN A 963 7.97 1.67 -1.95
C ASN A 963 8.16 0.73 -3.16
N SER A 964 7.49 -0.41 -3.15
CA SER A 964 7.49 -1.40 -4.21
C SER A 964 6.18 -2.18 -4.25
N CYS A 965 5.75 -2.58 -5.44
CA CYS A 965 4.56 -3.40 -5.65
C CYS A 965 4.73 -4.31 -6.88
N VAL A 966 4.01 -5.42 -6.89
CA VAL A 966 4.07 -6.43 -7.95
C VAL A 966 2.70 -6.57 -8.59
N ILE A 967 2.64 -6.51 -9.91
CA ILE A 967 1.46 -6.80 -10.72
C ILE A 967 1.64 -8.22 -11.30
N PRO A 968 0.89 -9.23 -10.82
CA PRO A 968 0.91 -10.58 -11.37
C PRO A 968 0.02 -10.69 -12.62
N GLU A 969 0.12 -11.83 -13.32
CA GLU A 969 -0.80 -12.24 -14.41
C GLU A 969 -0.91 -11.22 -15.56
N VAL A 970 0.22 -10.62 -15.96
CA VAL A 970 0.25 -9.59 -17.01
C VAL A 970 0.36 -10.23 -18.39
N ASN A 971 -0.47 -9.78 -19.34
CA ASN A 971 -0.52 -10.33 -20.70
C ASN A 971 0.84 -10.18 -21.41
N CYS A 972 1.26 -11.22 -22.12
CA CYS A 972 2.45 -11.16 -22.97
C CYS A 972 2.23 -10.23 -24.18
N GLY A 973 3.32 -9.60 -24.64
CA GLY A 973 3.35 -8.81 -25.87
C GLY A 973 2.55 -7.50 -25.86
N GLU A 974 2.21 -6.97 -24.68
CA GLU A 974 1.48 -5.71 -24.52
C GLU A 974 2.39 -4.53 -24.19
N SER A 975 1.94 -3.33 -24.54
CA SER A 975 2.57 -2.06 -24.14
C SER A 975 1.64 -1.31 -23.20
N LEU A 976 2.13 -0.96 -22.02
CA LEU A 976 1.36 -0.43 -20.90
C LEU A 976 1.74 1.03 -20.60
N ASN A 977 0.74 1.90 -20.53
CA ASN A 977 0.88 3.19 -19.87
C ASN A 977 0.53 3.00 -18.40
N ALA A 978 1.47 3.32 -17.51
CA ALA A 978 1.29 3.17 -16.07
C ALA A 978 1.42 4.51 -15.32
N TRP A 979 0.58 4.67 -14.29
CA TRP A 979 0.53 5.82 -13.41
C TRP A 979 0.70 5.36 -11.96
N ILE A 980 1.40 6.14 -11.15
CA ILE A 980 1.39 5.97 -9.70
C ILE A 980 0.50 7.04 -9.05
N ILE A 981 -0.18 6.61 -7.99
CA ILE A 981 -1.01 7.43 -7.13
C ILE A 981 -0.50 7.19 -5.71
N ALA A 982 -0.27 8.26 -4.95
CA ALA A 982 0.01 8.19 -3.52
C ALA A 982 -1.23 8.65 -2.74
N SER A 983 -1.52 7.95 -1.65
CA SER A 983 -2.78 8.03 -0.92
C SER A 983 -2.53 8.15 0.58
N ASP A 984 -3.27 9.04 1.24
CA ASP A 984 -3.46 9.04 2.70
C ASP A 984 -4.84 8.42 3.05
N ASP A 985 -5.28 8.56 4.31
CA ASP A 985 -6.56 8.00 4.80
C ASP A 985 -7.81 8.68 4.19
N GLU A 986 -7.66 9.82 3.51
CA GLU A 986 -8.74 10.68 3.03
C GLU A 986 -8.61 11.13 1.55
N CYS A 987 -7.44 10.96 0.92
CA CYS A 987 -7.04 11.71 -0.27
C CYS A 987 -6.06 10.94 -1.17
N ASN A 988 -6.32 10.97 -2.48
CA ASN A 988 -5.39 10.51 -3.52
C ASN A 988 -4.79 11.72 -4.23
N ASN A 989 -3.49 11.73 -4.49
CA ASN A 989 -2.84 12.80 -5.23
C ASN A 989 -3.08 12.72 -6.77
N SER A 990 -2.43 13.63 -7.50
CA SER A 990 -2.38 13.64 -8.96
C SER A 990 -1.66 12.40 -9.53
N LYS A 991 -2.15 11.89 -10.67
CA LYS A 991 -1.61 10.68 -11.32
C LYS A 991 -0.26 10.96 -11.98
N ALA A 992 0.83 10.65 -11.29
CA ALA A 992 2.17 10.77 -11.85
C ALA A 992 2.41 9.68 -12.91
N LEU A 993 2.68 10.11 -14.16
CA LEU A 993 2.90 9.23 -15.31
C LEU A 993 4.32 8.64 -15.28
N SER A 994 4.43 7.33 -15.53
CA SER A 994 5.72 6.63 -15.71
C SER A 994 6.04 6.37 -17.20
N GLU A 995 7.25 5.92 -17.49
CA GLU A 995 7.65 5.52 -18.85
C GLU A 995 6.82 4.30 -19.35
N VAL A 996 6.66 4.17 -20.67
CA VAL A 996 5.87 3.09 -21.27
C VAL A 996 6.56 1.74 -21.01
N VAL A 997 5.80 0.77 -20.48
CA VAL A 997 6.32 -0.54 -20.08
C VAL A 997 5.99 -1.58 -21.15
N GLU A 998 7.01 -2.24 -21.70
CA GLU A 998 6.87 -3.43 -22.56
C GLU A 998 6.79 -4.70 -21.68
N THR A 999 5.82 -5.58 -21.94
CA THR A 999 5.74 -6.88 -21.25
C THR A 999 6.64 -7.94 -21.92
N VAL A 1000 6.72 -9.14 -21.35
CA VAL A 1000 7.47 -10.26 -21.94
C VAL A 1000 6.86 -10.63 -23.31
N PRO A 1001 7.64 -10.88 -24.37
CA PRO A 1001 7.09 -11.28 -25.67
C PRO A 1001 6.29 -12.58 -25.57
N CYS A 1002 5.20 -12.70 -26.34
CA CYS A 1002 4.45 -13.96 -26.37
C CYS A 1002 5.30 -15.09 -26.98
N SER A 1003 5.24 -16.28 -26.37
CA SER A 1003 5.94 -17.47 -26.84
C SER A 1003 5.47 -17.88 -28.25
N PRO A 1004 6.37 -18.06 -29.23
CA PRO A 1004 6.00 -18.38 -30.60
C PRO A 1004 5.48 -19.80 -30.73
N SER A 1005 4.55 -19.99 -31.67
CA SER A 1005 4.08 -21.32 -32.10
C SER A 1005 4.83 -21.73 -33.36
N VAL A 1006 5.62 -22.81 -33.29
CA VAL A 1006 6.33 -23.35 -34.47
C VAL A 1006 5.33 -24.06 -35.36
N ILE A 1007 5.22 -23.60 -36.61
CA ILE A 1007 4.26 -24.09 -37.60
C ILE A 1007 4.85 -25.27 -38.37
N LYS A 1008 6.12 -25.16 -38.79
CA LYS A 1008 6.80 -26.17 -39.61
C LYS A 1008 8.31 -26.05 -39.46
N ALA A 1009 8.99 -27.20 -39.37
CA ALA A 1009 10.40 -27.33 -39.74
C ALA A 1009 10.50 -28.15 -41.03
N ASP A 1010 11.42 -27.80 -41.92
CA ASP A 1010 11.63 -28.45 -43.22
C ASP A 1010 13.14 -28.55 -43.53
N ALA A 1011 13.66 -29.76 -43.62
CA ALA A 1011 15.06 -30.02 -44.01
C ALA A 1011 15.27 -29.95 -45.54
N GLY A 1012 14.20 -30.00 -46.32
CA GLY A 1012 14.27 -30.43 -47.72
C GLY A 1012 14.93 -31.81 -47.86
N CYS A 1013 15.52 -32.10 -49.02
CA CYS A 1013 16.49 -33.18 -49.16
C CYS A 1013 17.92 -32.64 -48.99
N THR A 1014 18.20 -31.91 -47.90
CA THR A 1014 19.56 -31.44 -47.54
C THR A 1014 20.12 -32.26 -46.38
N ALA A 1015 21.45 -32.41 -46.33
CA ALA A 1015 22.13 -33.22 -45.32
C ALA A 1015 22.50 -32.42 -44.07
N ASP A 1016 22.51 -31.09 -44.20
CA ASP A 1016 23.27 -30.14 -43.40
C ASP A 1016 22.44 -28.94 -42.91
N SER A 1017 21.16 -28.83 -43.28
CA SER A 1017 20.37 -27.62 -43.04
C SER A 1017 18.88 -27.87 -42.78
N ILE A 1018 18.25 -26.98 -42.00
CA ILE A 1018 16.80 -27.01 -41.71
C ILE A 1018 16.23 -25.59 -41.70
N SER A 1019 15.20 -25.36 -42.53
CA SER A 1019 14.40 -24.13 -42.53
C SER A 1019 13.23 -24.26 -41.54
N VAL A 1020 13.12 -23.31 -40.61
CA VAL A 1020 12.11 -23.31 -39.53
C VAL A 1020 11.18 -22.11 -39.70
N PHE A 1021 9.88 -22.32 -39.52
CA PHE A 1021 8.81 -21.34 -39.71
C PHE A 1021 7.85 -21.33 -38.52
N TRP A 1022 7.46 -20.14 -38.06
CA TRP A 1022 6.56 -19.94 -36.91
C TRP A 1022 5.50 -18.86 -37.17
N ALA A 1023 4.55 -18.72 -36.26
CA ALA A 1023 3.57 -17.65 -36.28
C ALA A 1023 4.17 -16.33 -35.75
N ASP A 1024 3.79 -15.20 -36.35
CA ASP A 1024 4.12 -13.87 -35.83
C ASP A 1024 3.59 -13.72 -34.38
N THR A 1025 4.35 -13.08 -33.49
CA THR A 1025 3.97 -12.90 -32.07
C THR A 1025 4.03 -11.45 -31.61
N ASN A 1026 3.06 -11.10 -30.75
CA ASN A 1026 2.99 -9.78 -30.13
C ASN A 1026 4.20 -9.52 -29.23
N GLY A 1027 4.75 -8.30 -29.34
CA GLY A 1027 5.89 -7.82 -28.56
C GLY A 1027 7.25 -8.40 -28.91
N ALA A 1028 7.37 -9.25 -29.94
CA ALA A 1028 8.67 -9.75 -30.41
C ALA A 1028 9.39 -8.73 -31.30
N VAL A 1029 10.69 -8.55 -31.09
CA VAL A 1029 11.59 -7.76 -31.94
C VAL A 1029 12.56 -8.66 -32.70
N THR A 1030 12.97 -9.77 -32.07
CA THR A 1030 13.78 -10.82 -32.67
C THR A 1030 13.31 -12.20 -32.21
N TYR A 1031 13.71 -13.22 -32.95
CA TYR A 1031 13.47 -14.63 -32.66
C TYR A 1031 14.80 -15.37 -32.62
N ILE A 1032 14.91 -16.30 -31.66
CA ILE A 1032 16.06 -17.19 -31.49
C ILE A 1032 15.53 -18.61 -31.68
N THR A 1033 15.94 -19.27 -32.77
CA THR A 1033 15.67 -20.69 -33.02
C THR A 1033 16.79 -21.52 -32.41
N THR A 1034 16.45 -22.63 -31.77
CA THR A 1034 17.40 -23.62 -31.23
C THR A 1034 16.98 -25.01 -31.68
N ALA A 1035 17.89 -25.72 -32.33
CA ALA A 1035 17.81 -27.14 -32.65
C ALA A 1035 18.75 -27.92 -31.73
N GLU A 1036 18.25 -29.02 -31.18
CA GLU A 1036 18.91 -29.86 -30.20
C GLU A 1036 18.96 -31.30 -30.75
N GLY A 1037 20.16 -31.77 -31.06
CA GLY A 1037 20.42 -33.06 -31.72
C GLY A 1037 20.25 -34.27 -30.81
N SER A 1038 20.29 -35.46 -31.40
CA SER A 1038 20.13 -36.74 -30.68
C SER A 1038 21.33 -37.06 -29.78
N ASP A 1039 22.47 -36.45 -30.10
CA ASP A 1039 23.74 -36.44 -29.38
C ASP A 1039 23.85 -35.35 -28.29
N GLY A 1040 22.91 -34.40 -28.25
CA GLY A 1040 22.96 -33.21 -27.39
C GLY A 1040 23.70 -32.01 -27.99
N GLU A 1041 24.06 -32.01 -29.28
CA GLU A 1041 24.61 -30.84 -29.94
C GLU A 1041 23.52 -29.77 -30.18
N HIS A 1042 23.84 -28.50 -29.90
CA HIS A 1042 22.91 -27.39 -30.01
C HIS A 1042 23.30 -26.42 -31.13
N SER A 1043 22.52 -26.41 -32.21
CA SER A 1043 22.61 -25.41 -33.26
C SER A 1043 21.57 -24.31 -33.06
N PHE A 1044 21.92 -23.06 -33.35
CA PHE A 1044 21.03 -21.92 -33.16
C PHE A 1044 21.13 -20.91 -34.30
N CYS A 1045 20.04 -20.20 -34.57
CA CYS A 1045 20.01 -19.12 -35.55
C CYS A 1045 19.03 -18.03 -35.10
N THR A 1046 19.26 -16.78 -35.54
CA THR A 1046 18.47 -15.61 -35.10
C THR A 1046 17.89 -14.84 -36.27
N SER A 1047 16.65 -14.38 -36.15
CA SER A 1047 15.92 -13.69 -37.23
C SER A 1047 14.97 -12.61 -36.71
N SER A 1048 14.75 -11.56 -37.49
CA SER A 1048 13.69 -10.56 -37.29
C SER A 1048 12.42 -10.87 -38.10
N HIS A 1049 12.38 -12.03 -38.77
CA HIS A 1049 11.25 -12.49 -39.58
C HIS A 1049 10.71 -13.82 -39.01
N ASN A 1050 9.55 -14.26 -39.48
CA ASN A 1050 8.89 -15.50 -39.03
C ASN A 1050 9.49 -16.81 -39.56
N ASN A 1051 10.75 -16.76 -39.99
CA ASN A 1051 11.53 -17.91 -40.39
C ASN A 1051 13.02 -17.71 -40.06
N CYS A 1052 13.73 -18.83 -39.93
CA CYS A 1052 15.19 -18.86 -39.83
C CYS A 1052 15.74 -20.17 -40.38
N HIS A 1053 16.98 -20.12 -40.86
CA HIS A 1053 17.67 -21.23 -41.51
C HIS A 1053 18.82 -21.69 -40.62
N LEU A 1054 18.76 -22.93 -40.16
CA LEU A 1054 19.86 -23.61 -39.49
C LEU A 1054 20.77 -24.22 -40.57
N THR A 1055 22.08 -24.20 -40.33
CA THR A 1055 23.12 -24.76 -41.20
C THR A 1055 24.10 -25.57 -40.35
N ASP A 1056 25.03 -26.26 -41.01
CA ASP A 1056 26.13 -26.98 -40.36
C ASP A 1056 25.68 -28.13 -39.42
N LEU A 1057 24.49 -28.66 -39.67
CA LEU A 1057 23.88 -29.75 -38.88
C LEU A 1057 24.46 -31.13 -39.27
N PRO A 1058 24.79 -32.00 -38.31
CA PRO A 1058 25.04 -33.42 -38.58
C PRO A 1058 23.92 -34.12 -39.38
N CYS A 1059 24.33 -34.95 -40.33
CA CYS A 1059 23.46 -35.77 -41.16
C CYS A 1059 22.89 -36.99 -40.42
N GLY A 1060 21.76 -37.53 -40.90
CA GLY A 1060 21.10 -38.71 -40.33
C GLY A 1060 20.54 -38.58 -38.91
N GLN A 1061 20.54 -37.38 -38.32
CA GLN A 1061 20.09 -37.14 -36.96
C GLN A 1061 18.69 -36.53 -36.88
N SER A 1062 18.07 -36.68 -35.71
CA SER A 1062 16.80 -36.06 -35.36
C SER A 1062 17.01 -34.86 -34.44
N TYR A 1063 16.38 -33.73 -34.77
CA TYR A 1063 16.52 -32.46 -34.07
C TYR A 1063 15.21 -32.06 -33.39
N ASN A 1064 15.30 -31.76 -32.10
CA ASN A 1064 14.27 -31.07 -31.33
C ASN A 1064 14.38 -29.56 -31.61
N ILE A 1065 13.48 -29.03 -32.43
CA ILE A 1065 13.52 -27.63 -32.83
C ILE A 1065 12.52 -26.81 -32.00
N SER A 1066 12.98 -25.69 -31.48
CA SER A 1066 12.18 -24.73 -30.72
C SER A 1066 12.57 -23.29 -31.02
N VAL A 1067 11.70 -22.34 -30.72
CA VAL A 1067 11.89 -20.91 -30.96
C VAL A 1067 11.54 -20.13 -29.68
N ILE A 1068 12.30 -19.08 -29.42
CA ILE A 1068 12.07 -18.10 -28.35
C ILE A 1068 11.90 -16.72 -29.01
N ALA A 1069 10.89 -15.96 -28.60
CA ALA A 1069 10.74 -14.56 -28.97
C ALA A 1069 11.52 -13.66 -27.99
N SER A 1070 12.05 -12.54 -28.47
CA SER A 1070 12.88 -11.64 -27.65
C SER A 1070 12.62 -10.18 -28.01
N ASN A 1071 12.62 -9.30 -27.00
CA ASN A 1071 12.51 -7.84 -27.17
C ASN A 1071 13.68 -7.10 -26.49
N SER A 1072 13.53 -5.79 -26.29
CA SER A 1072 14.58 -4.95 -25.73
C SER A 1072 14.91 -5.23 -24.24
N LYS A 1073 14.12 -6.09 -23.57
CA LYS A 1073 14.17 -6.36 -22.11
C LYS A 1073 14.20 -7.85 -21.75
N CYS A 1074 13.35 -8.67 -22.38
CA CYS A 1074 13.07 -10.04 -21.98
C CYS A 1074 13.01 -11.01 -23.17
N ASN A 1075 13.25 -12.28 -22.87
CA ASN A 1075 12.97 -13.43 -23.73
C ASN A 1075 11.67 -14.10 -23.28
N SER A 1076 10.92 -14.67 -24.23
CA SER A 1076 9.74 -15.50 -23.94
C SER A 1076 10.13 -16.87 -23.37
N SER A 1077 9.14 -17.59 -22.87
CA SER A 1077 9.23 -19.06 -22.73
C SER A 1077 9.47 -19.72 -24.11
N ARG A 1078 10.11 -20.90 -24.10
CA ARG A 1078 10.43 -21.71 -25.28
C ARG A 1078 9.13 -22.26 -25.91
N SER A 1079 9.05 -22.25 -27.24
CA SER A 1079 7.90 -22.75 -28.01
C SER A 1079 7.55 -24.22 -27.76
N ASN A 1080 6.42 -24.66 -28.32
CA ASN A 1080 6.25 -26.07 -28.66
C ASN A 1080 7.46 -26.59 -29.48
N THR A 1081 7.95 -27.78 -29.18
CA THR A 1081 8.99 -28.44 -29.95
C THR A 1081 8.41 -29.09 -31.21
N VAL A 1082 9.16 -29.05 -32.30
CA VAL A 1082 8.85 -29.74 -33.55
C VAL A 1082 10.06 -30.58 -33.96
N PHE A 1083 9.83 -31.82 -34.35
CA PHE A 1083 10.86 -32.75 -34.81
C PHE A 1083 11.15 -32.52 -36.29
N ALA A 1084 12.43 -32.53 -36.66
CA ALA A 1084 12.88 -32.65 -38.05
C ALA A 1084 14.08 -33.60 -38.13
N TYR A 1085 14.27 -34.22 -39.29
CA TYR A 1085 15.33 -35.18 -39.55
C TYR A 1085 16.21 -34.64 -40.69
N THR A 1086 17.53 -34.66 -40.53
CA THR A 1086 18.45 -34.44 -41.65
C THR A 1086 18.49 -35.70 -42.54
N VAL A 1087 18.80 -35.54 -43.83
CA VAL A 1087 18.99 -36.70 -44.73
C VAL A 1087 20.13 -37.58 -44.18
N PRO A 1088 20.05 -38.93 -44.27
CA PRO A 1088 21.12 -39.84 -43.84
C PRO A 1088 22.51 -39.45 -44.37
N CYS A 1089 23.55 -39.72 -43.59
CA CYS A 1089 24.92 -39.49 -44.05
C CYS A 1089 25.29 -40.37 -45.26
N GLY A 1090 26.20 -39.89 -46.11
CA GLY A 1090 26.83 -40.73 -47.13
C GLY A 1090 27.62 -41.87 -46.46
N PRO A 1091 27.54 -43.14 -46.92
CA PRO A 1091 28.17 -44.26 -46.23
C PRO A 1091 29.71 -44.16 -46.18
N GLU A 1092 30.29 -44.33 -45.00
CA GLU A 1092 31.75 -44.31 -44.82
C GLU A 1092 32.38 -45.71 -44.93
N HIS A 1093 33.72 -45.75 -44.88
CA HIS A 1093 34.55 -46.96 -45.05
C HIS A 1093 34.11 -47.89 -46.20
N ILE A 1094 34.01 -47.32 -47.42
CA ILE A 1094 33.77 -48.12 -48.62
C ILE A 1094 34.97 -49.05 -48.87
N GLU A 1095 34.76 -50.36 -48.79
CA GLU A 1095 35.71 -51.37 -49.26
C GLU A 1095 35.12 -52.10 -50.47
N ALA A 1096 35.93 -52.41 -51.47
CA ALA A 1096 35.50 -53.05 -52.70
C ALA A 1096 36.40 -54.25 -53.01
N ASP A 1097 35.91 -55.46 -52.70
CA ASP A 1097 36.58 -56.71 -53.02
C ASP A 1097 36.27 -57.14 -54.45
N THR A 1098 37.28 -57.59 -55.19
CA THR A 1098 37.23 -57.75 -56.66
C THR A 1098 37.60 -59.17 -57.09
N ASP A 1099 36.61 -60.04 -57.29
CA ASP A 1099 36.83 -61.39 -57.81
C ASP A 1099 36.95 -61.39 -59.35
N CYS A 1100 38.21 -61.40 -59.79
CA CYS A 1100 38.58 -61.44 -61.20
C CYS A 1100 38.32 -62.80 -61.88
N LEU A 1101 37.99 -63.86 -61.14
CA LEU A 1101 37.62 -65.16 -61.71
C LEU A 1101 36.13 -65.24 -62.10
N THR A 1102 35.26 -64.47 -61.45
CA THR A 1102 33.81 -64.46 -61.70
C THR A 1102 33.31 -63.16 -62.34
N GLY A 1103 34.11 -62.09 -62.35
CA GLY A 1103 33.69 -60.78 -62.86
C GLY A 1103 32.73 -60.05 -61.91
N ILE A 1104 32.92 -60.30 -60.60
CA ILE A 1104 32.09 -59.79 -59.51
C ILE A 1104 32.92 -58.84 -58.65
N VAL A 1105 32.32 -57.70 -58.29
CA VAL A 1105 32.84 -56.78 -57.26
C VAL A 1105 31.82 -56.72 -56.13
N THR A 1106 32.26 -57.06 -54.92
CA THR A 1106 31.46 -56.90 -53.70
C THR A 1106 31.86 -55.60 -53.04
N VAL A 1107 30.95 -54.63 -53.02
CA VAL A 1107 31.17 -53.36 -52.33
C VAL A 1107 30.52 -53.45 -50.96
N LEU A 1108 31.27 -53.09 -49.92
CA LEU A 1108 30.84 -53.01 -48.51
C LEU A 1108 31.00 -51.56 -48.02
N TRP A 1109 30.24 -51.18 -47.00
CA TRP A 1109 30.27 -49.85 -46.36
C TRP A 1109 29.68 -49.89 -44.95
N ASP A 1110 29.95 -48.87 -44.14
CA ASP A 1110 29.35 -48.74 -42.81
C ASP A 1110 27.86 -48.35 -42.89
N ALA A 1111 27.06 -48.86 -41.94
CA ALA A 1111 25.64 -48.54 -41.82
C ALA A 1111 25.45 -47.05 -41.51
N SER A 1112 24.66 -46.35 -42.33
CA SER A 1112 24.31 -44.95 -42.13
C SER A 1112 23.00 -44.83 -41.35
N GLU A 1113 23.00 -44.08 -40.25
CA GLU A 1113 21.79 -43.86 -39.46
C GLU A 1113 20.66 -43.21 -40.27
N GLY A 1114 19.43 -43.65 -40.02
CA GLY A 1114 18.22 -43.24 -40.74
C GLY A 1114 18.07 -43.76 -42.18
N ALA A 1115 19.03 -44.54 -42.71
CA ALA A 1115 18.95 -45.08 -44.07
C ALA A 1115 18.02 -46.31 -44.17
N HIS A 1116 17.22 -46.39 -45.24
CA HIS A 1116 16.34 -47.52 -45.54
C HIS A 1116 16.76 -48.31 -46.78
N MET A 1117 17.56 -47.71 -47.66
CA MET A 1117 18.10 -48.33 -48.86
C MET A 1117 19.41 -47.64 -49.26
N TYR A 1118 20.36 -48.41 -49.79
CA TYR A 1118 21.61 -47.94 -50.34
C TYR A 1118 21.64 -48.16 -51.87
N SER A 1119 22.34 -47.30 -52.58
CA SER A 1119 22.58 -47.38 -54.02
C SER A 1119 24.06 -47.15 -54.28
N ALA A 1120 24.77 -48.23 -54.60
CA ALA A 1120 26.18 -48.20 -55.00
C ALA A 1120 26.28 -48.02 -56.52
N ILE A 1121 27.15 -47.13 -56.96
CA ILE A 1121 27.36 -46.78 -58.37
C ILE A 1121 28.84 -46.95 -58.69
N ALA A 1122 29.16 -47.85 -59.62
CA ALA A 1122 30.48 -48.00 -60.21
C ALA A 1122 30.50 -47.37 -61.60
N GLU A 1123 31.21 -46.25 -61.75
CA GLU A 1123 31.38 -45.54 -63.02
C GLU A 1123 32.75 -45.84 -63.63
N SER A 1124 32.76 -46.27 -64.91
CA SER A 1124 34.00 -46.44 -65.66
C SER A 1124 34.56 -45.10 -66.14
N VAL A 1125 35.84 -45.05 -66.48
CA VAL A 1125 36.48 -43.87 -67.11
C VAL A 1125 35.81 -43.46 -68.44
N ASN A 1126 34.96 -44.31 -69.03
CA ASN A 1126 34.17 -44.03 -70.24
C ASN A 1126 32.73 -43.56 -69.95
N GLY A 1127 32.36 -43.32 -68.69
CA GLY A 1127 31.03 -42.85 -68.28
C GLY A 1127 29.94 -43.93 -68.29
N THR A 1128 30.30 -45.22 -68.29
CA THR A 1128 29.33 -46.30 -68.10
C THR A 1128 29.16 -46.59 -66.61
N GLN A 1129 27.96 -46.33 -66.09
CA GLN A 1129 27.57 -46.55 -64.70
C GLN A 1129 26.85 -47.90 -64.53
N ASN A 1130 27.38 -48.77 -63.66
CA ASN A 1130 26.67 -49.93 -63.13
C ASN A 1130 26.12 -49.56 -61.73
N VAL A 1131 24.82 -49.80 -61.50
CA VAL A 1131 24.12 -49.42 -60.25
C VAL A 1131 23.61 -50.67 -59.53
N CYS A 1132 23.85 -50.74 -58.23
CA CYS A 1132 23.50 -51.86 -57.35
C CYS A 1132 22.77 -51.32 -56.12
N ASN A 1133 21.49 -51.69 -55.96
CA ASN A 1133 20.67 -51.24 -54.82
C ASN A 1133 20.55 -52.37 -53.79
N SER A 1134 20.72 -52.04 -52.51
CA SER A 1134 20.66 -52.98 -51.39
C SER A 1134 19.96 -52.38 -50.18
N THR A 1135 19.39 -53.23 -49.32
CA THR A 1135 18.93 -52.86 -47.97
C THR A 1135 19.98 -53.13 -46.90
N ASP A 1136 21.00 -53.93 -47.21
CA ASP A 1136 22.09 -54.30 -46.33
C ASP A 1136 23.35 -53.46 -46.61
N THR A 1137 24.36 -53.56 -45.73
CA THR A 1137 25.66 -52.85 -45.79
C THR A 1137 26.62 -53.35 -46.89
N ASN A 1138 26.11 -54.04 -47.91
CA ASN A 1138 26.88 -54.48 -49.06
C ASN A 1138 26.00 -54.59 -50.31
N CYS A 1139 26.61 -54.55 -51.49
CA CYS A 1139 25.97 -54.91 -52.75
C CYS A 1139 26.95 -55.54 -53.74
N ILE A 1140 26.45 -56.50 -54.52
CA ILE A 1140 27.25 -57.37 -55.39
C ILE A 1140 27.03 -56.94 -56.85
N MET A 1141 28.04 -56.32 -57.45
CA MET A 1141 28.04 -55.91 -58.85
C MET A 1141 28.65 -56.99 -59.74
N ALA A 1142 27.90 -57.48 -60.73
CA ALA A 1142 28.38 -58.46 -61.70
C ALA A 1142 28.50 -57.86 -63.10
N GLY A 1143 29.51 -58.29 -63.87
CA GLY A 1143 29.71 -57.85 -65.26
C GLY A 1143 30.54 -56.57 -65.40
N LEU A 1144 31.46 -56.32 -64.47
CA LEU A 1144 32.48 -55.26 -64.58
C LEU A 1144 33.69 -55.79 -65.37
N GLU A 1145 34.28 -54.97 -66.26
CA GLU A 1145 35.38 -55.41 -67.13
C GLU A 1145 36.72 -55.46 -66.38
N CYS A 1146 37.26 -56.66 -66.22
CA CYS A 1146 38.53 -56.90 -65.53
C CYS A 1146 39.70 -56.15 -66.20
N GLY A 1147 40.29 -55.18 -65.48
CA GLY A 1147 41.41 -54.36 -65.93
C GLY A 1147 41.07 -52.91 -66.27
N GLN A 1148 39.78 -52.55 -66.35
CA GLN A 1148 39.35 -51.15 -66.41
C GLN A 1148 39.34 -50.52 -65.01
N PRO A 1149 39.72 -49.24 -64.84
CA PRO A 1149 39.46 -48.51 -63.61
C PRO A 1149 37.97 -48.16 -63.48
N TYR A 1150 37.41 -48.41 -62.31
CA TYR A 1150 36.07 -47.94 -61.94
C TYR A 1150 36.16 -47.08 -60.66
N MET A 1151 35.40 -45.97 -60.64
CA MET A 1151 35.20 -45.16 -59.46
C MET A 1151 33.87 -45.58 -58.81
N ILE A 1152 33.93 -46.00 -57.56
CA ILE A 1152 32.79 -46.49 -56.79
C ILE A 1152 32.37 -45.43 -55.78
N SER A 1153 31.11 -45.01 -55.83
CA SER A 1153 30.46 -44.20 -54.80
C SER A 1153 29.21 -44.91 -54.30
N VAL A 1154 28.77 -44.60 -53.08
CA VAL A 1154 27.53 -45.14 -52.50
C VAL A 1154 26.68 -43.98 -52.02
N ARG A 1155 25.36 -44.08 -52.23
CA ARG A 1155 24.37 -43.18 -51.62
C ARG A 1155 23.47 -43.97 -50.70
N SER A 1156 23.29 -43.48 -49.49
CA SER A 1156 22.17 -43.89 -48.63
C SER A 1156 20.90 -43.13 -49.06
N SER A 1157 19.74 -43.66 -48.71
CA SER A 1157 18.45 -43.04 -49.02
C SER A 1157 17.38 -43.39 -48.00
N SER A 1158 16.46 -42.46 -47.80
CA SER A 1158 15.31 -42.61 -46.91
C SER A 1158 14.10 -41.90 -47.53
N GLY A 1159 13.02 -42.65 -47.73
CA GLY A 1159 11.89 -42.20 -48.54
C GLY A 1159 12.30 -41.81 -49.97
N ASN A 1160 12.06 -40.55 -50.34
CA ASN A 1160 12.38 -40.01 -51.66
C ASN A 1160 13.70 -39.21 -51.70
N CYS A 1161 14.38 -39.00 -50.57
CA CYS A 1161 15.66 -38.28 -50.51
C CYS A 1161 16.85 -39.24 -50.61
N GLN A 1162 17.84 -38.88 -51.41
CA GLN A 1162 19.17 -39.48 -51.43
C GLN A 1162 20.16 -38.60 -50.68
N SER A 1163 21.15 -39.20 -50.04
CA SER A 1163 22.29 -38.48 -49.47
C SER A 1163 23.30 -38.05 -50.53
N MET A 1164 24.25 -37.21 -50.10
CA MET A 1164 25.45 -36.93 -50.87
C MET A 1164 26.22 -38.24 -51.14
N PRO A 1165 26.80 -38.43 -52.33
CA PRO A 1165 27.62 -39.61 -52.60
C PRO A 1165 28.81 -39.66 -51.63
N SER A 1166 29.08 -40.85 -51.11
CA SER A 1166 30.27 -41.11 -50.32
C SER A 1166 31.55 -40.93 -51.14
N LYS A 1167 32.67 -40.76 -50.42
CA LYS A 1167 33.99 -40.47 -51.00
C LYS A 1167 34.42 -41.59 -51.96
N GLU A 1168 34.59 -41.23 -53.23
CA GLU A 1168 34.86 -42.18 -54.31
C GLU A 1168 36.10 -43.05 -54.06
N VAL A 1169 35.95 -44.36 -54.26
CA VAL A 1169 37.03 -45.36 -54.21
C VAL A 1169 37.33 -45.86 -55.61
N LEU A 1170 38.59 -45.73 -56.04
CA LEU A 1170 39.09 -46.22 -57.32
C LEU A 1170 39.57 -47.68 -57.18
N ILE A 1171 38.98 -48.61 -57.95
CA ILE A 1171 39.47 -49.99 -58.03
C ILE A 1171 40.32 -50.24 -59.28
N GLN A 1172 41.52 -50.78 -59.10
CA GLN A 1172 42.42 -51.26 -60.16
C GLN A 1172 43.48 -52.22 -59.56
N GLN A 1173 43.59 -53.45 -60.07
CA GLN A 1173 44.56 -54.45 -59.57
C GLN A 1173 45.83 -54.61 -60.44
N GLY A 1174 46.91 -55.07 -59.79
CA GLY A 1174 48.15 -55.56 -60.42
C GLY A 1174 48.47 -57.01 -60.02
N GLY A 1175 49.30 -57.70 -60.80
CA GLY A 1175 49.55 -59.15 -60.67
C GLY A 1175 50.40 -59.59 -59.47
N ALA A 1176 50.27 -60.87 -59.07
CA ALA A 1176 50.78 -61.43 -57.81
C ALA A 1176 51.87 -62.52 -57.98
N MET A 1177 52.66 -62.78 -56.91
CA MET A 1177 53.29 -64.09 -56.58
C MET A 1177 53.88 -64.12 -55.14
N PRO A 1178 54.18 -65.30 -54.54
CA PRO A 1178 54.19 -65.53 -53.07
C PRO A 1178 55.53 -66.12 -52.51
N PRO A 1179 55.60 -67.12 -51.57
CA PRO A 1179 55.46 -67.00 -50.09
C PRO A 1179 56.59 -67.67 -49.24
N SER A 1180 56.53 -67.51 -47.89
CA SER A 1180 57.09 -68.42 -46.85
C SER A 1180 56.42 -68.14 -45.48
N GLU A 1181 55.77 -69.09 -44.80
CA GLU A 1181 56.29 -69.92 -43.67
C GLU A 1181 56.84 -69.12 -42.45
N SER A 1182 56.53 -69.36 -41.17
CA SER A 1182 55.57 -70.25 -40.43
C SER A 1182 55.41 -69.70 -38.95
N GLN A 1183 54.73 -70.24 -37.92
CA GLN A 1183 54.02 -71.53 -37.69
C GLN A 1183 53.02 -71.48 -36.48
N GLU A 1184 52.07 -72.42 -36.48
CA GLU A 1184 51.30 -73.10 -35.38
C GLU A 1184 51.04 -72.52 -33.95
N SER A 1185 49.73 -72.51 -33.62
CA SER A 1185 49.09 -73.08 -32.42
C SER A 1185 48.94 -72.26 -31.11
N ALA A 1186 48.02 -72.72 -30.25
CA ALA A 1186 47.53 -72.04 -29.03
C ALA A 1186 47.28 -73.03 -27.89
N HIS A 1187 47.15 -72.56 -26.62
CA HIS A 1187 46.13 -72.99 -25.63
C HIS A 1187 46.32 -72.40 -24.20
N VAL A 1188 45.20 -72.02 -23.54
CA VAL A 1188 44.85 -72.24 -22.11
C VAL A 1188 45.59 -71.46 -20.97
N SER A 1189 45.02 -70.30 -20.63
CA SER A 1189 44.45 -69.84 -19.33
C SER A 1189 45.15 -69.94 -17.94
N TRP A 1190 45.03 -68.83 -17.19
CA TRP A 1190 44.91 -68.64 -15.72
C TRP A 1190 45.97 -69.17 -14.73
N GLU A 1191 46.60 -68.26 -13.96
CA GLU A 1191 46.46 -68.18 -12.48
C GLU A 1191 46.99 -66.82 -11.90
N LEU A 1192 46.82 -66.58 -10.59
CA LEU A 1192 47.08 -65.33 -9.84
C LEU A 1192 48.04 -65.60 -8.64
N PRO A 1193 48.78 -64.61 -8.06
CA PRO A 1193 48.25 -63.92 -6.86
C PRO A 1193 48.83 -62.53 -6.40
N HIS A 1194 48.04 -61.87 -5.53
CA HIS A 1194 48.39 -61.00 -4.36
C HIS A 1194 48.98 -59.55 -4.43
N ILE A 1195 48.10 -58.58 -4.08
CA ILE A 1195 48.14 -57.61 -2.94
C ILE A 1195 49.33 -56.63 -2.74
N GLU A 1196 49.04 -55.31 -2.79
CA GLU A 1196 49.06 -54.39 -1.61
C GLU A 1196 48.18 -53.12 -1.87
N LEU A 1197 48.19 -52.11 -0.98
CA LEU A 1197 47.07 -51.18 -0.69
C LEU A 1197 47.19 -49.73 -1.24
N GLY A 1198 46.06 -48.98 -1.24
CA GLY A 1198 45.95 -47.53 -1.57
C GLY A 1198 46.31 -46.59 -0.40
N PRO A 1199 45.74 -45.36 -0.24
CA PRO A 1199 44.38 -44.93 -0.65
C PRO A 1199 44.20 -43.43 -1.10
N GLU A 1200 42.93 -42.99 -1.27
CA GLU A 1200 42.41 -41.59 -1.24
C GLU A 1200 42.91 -40.58 -2.34
N ARG A 1201 42.27 -39.44 -2.66
CA ARG A 1201 40.84 -38.99 -2.66
C ARG A 1201 40.69 -37.74 -3.59
N TRP A 1202 39.49 -37.58 -4.17
CA TRP A 1202 38.74 -36.35 -4.54
C TRP A 1202 39.44 -35.11 -5.11
N SER A 1203 38.89 -34.61 -6.22
CA SER A 1203 39.14 -33.28 -6.79
C SER A 1203 38.64 -32.15 -5.89
N PHE A 1204 39.35 -31.02 -5.88
CA PHE A 1204 38.86 -29.73 -5.38
C PHE A 1204 39.06 -28.65 -6.45
N PHE A 1205 38.02 -27.84 -6.70
CA PHE A 1205 38.18 -26.56 -7.40
C PHE A 1205 38.81 -25.55 -6.44
N LEU A 1206 39.75 -24.74 -6.96
CA LEU A 1206 40.33 -23.61 -6.23
C LEU A 1206 40.01 -22.31 -6.96
N TYR A 1207 39.22 -21.45 -6.32
CA TYR A 1207 39.21 -20.03 -6.61
C TYR A 1207 40.37 -19.36 -5.86
N SER A 1208 41.08 -18.42 -6.49
CA SER A 1208 41.10 -17.00 -6.09
C SER A 1208 42.38 -16.24 -6.50
N CYS A 1209 42.21 -14.91 -6.61
CA CYS A 1209 43.19 -13.85 -6.37
C CYS A 1209 44.57 -13.85 -7.07
N SER A 1210 44.78 -12.79 -7.86
CA SER A 1210 45.91 -11.88 -7.58
C SER A 1210 45.55 -10.43 -7.96
N MET A 1211 46.17 -9.44 -7.30
CA MET A 1211 45.93 -8.01 -7.53
C MET A 1211 46.77 -7.46 -8.67
N GLY A 1212 46.22 -6.54 -9.47
CA GLY A 1212 46.95 -5.82 -10.51
C GLY A 1212 47.75 -4.62 -10.00
N ARG A 1213 48.99 -4.46 -10.50
CA ARG A 1213 49.80 -3.22 -10.43
C ARG A 1213 50.71 -3.16 -11.67
N GLY A 1214 50.59 -2.12 -12.50
CA GLY A 1214 51.51 -1.97 -13.64
C GLY A 1214 51.03 -1.07 -14.80
N SER A 1215 51.42 0.20 -14.73
CA SER A 1215 51.63 1.16 -15.84
C SER A 1215 52.27 0.55 -17.12
N VAL A 1216 52.14 1.10 -18.36
CA VAL A 1216 51.93 2.49 -18.84
C VAL A 1216 51.07 2.51 -20.15
N GLY A 1217 50.30 3.59 -20.39
CA GLY A 1217 49.37 3.83 -21.53
C GLY A 1217 49.95 3.98 -22.96
N PRO A 1218 49.54 4.93 -23.84
CA PRO A 1218 48.71 6.14 -23.61
C PRO A 1218 47.53 6.40 -24.63
N LEU A 1219 46.70 7.41 -24.31
CA LEU A 1219 46.12 8.51 -25.15
C LEU A 1219 45.96 8.36 -26.69
N GLN A 1220 44.93 8.90 -27.39
CA GLN A 1220 43.70 9.66 -27.04
C GLN A 1220 42.88 9.95 -28.33
N PHE A 1221 41.66 10.49 -28.15
CA PHE A 1221 40.76 11.15 -29.13
C PHE A 1221 39.87 10.24 -30.02
N HIS A 1222 38.65 10.66 -30.38
CA HIS A 1222 38.00 11.97 -30.11
C HIS A 1222 36.59 11.83 -29.52
#